data_AF-A0A7J7XJ63-F1
#
_entry.id   AF-A0A7J7XJ63-F1
#
_cell.length_a   1.000
_cell.length_b   1.000
_cell.length_c   1.000
_cell.angle_alpha   90.00
_cell.angle_beta   90.00
_cell.angle_gamma   90.00
#
_symmetry.space_group_name_H-M   'P 1'
#
loop_
_entity.id
_entity.type
_entity.pdbx_description
1 polymer ?
#
loop_
_entity_poly.entity_id
_entity_poly.type
_entity_poly.pdbx_seq_one_letter_code
_entity_poly.pdbx_strand_id
1 'polypeptide(L)'
;MLQTLQVLSQQGESLLSLAQELGMRIFNRHVVQRKQLNDEVQALQERYFKYLHLLASDTQVVMSRLPRQHWEALGTTEASQDQPWPLTVVVQLGKQLAEVLVQTVKMPSNLAQLQDTQKLIPVLYHVYSFQSFRQIGILKPHPAFIQLLETAAERTMTFESAEVPMLCPPLPWTSPHSGAFLLSPTKLMRSLEGTIQHQRLLEGCPPTELHGALDALTQLGNCAWRVNGRVLDLVLTIFNAKGCPRLGVPSPASEAPRPSKHRLPANASPERKTELRRELARCLKVAREMHSLRTDALYRLSLAQHLRHRVFWLPHNMDFRGRTYPCPPHFNHLGSDLARALLEFAQGRPLGPHGLNWLKIHLVNLTGLKKRESLQARLAFADEIMDDILDSADQPMTGRKWWMEADEPWQALACCMEIAQAVRAPNPAAYVSHFPVHQDGSCNGLQHYAALGRDSVGAASVNLVPSDVPQDVYSSVAAQVEVFRRQDAERGVQVAKVLEGFISRKVVKQTVMTVVYGVTRYGGRLQIEKRLRELSDFPQEFVWQASHYLVRQVFNSLQEMFSSTRAIQRWLTESARLIARSGLAVEWVTPLGIPIIQPYHHDSKVSISGGIQSLTFCSSGDTNQKPNTLKQKNGFPPNFIHSLDSSHMMLTALHCYRKGLTFVSVHDCFWTHAADVAVMNQVCREQFVRLHSQPILHDLSRFLVERYCSGPRSTNAQVAKLQEMLLSVPKTGTFDLDQVKHSTYFFS
;
A
#
# COMPACT_ATOMS: atom_id res chain seq x y z
N MET A 1 -28.29 7.35 0.58
CA MET A 1 -28.92 7.96 1.77
C MET A 1 -29.25 6.92 2.84
N LEU A 2 -30.25 6.02 2.66
CA LEU A 2 -30.54 4.99 3.68
C LEU A 2 -29.36 4.04 3.93
N GLN A 3 -28.70 3.57 2.88
CA GLN A 3 -27.47 2.77 3.01
C GLN A 3 -26.37 3.54 3.79
N THR A 4 -26.24 4.84 3.55
CA THR A 4 -25.29 5.71 4.27
C THR A 4 -25.65 5.81 5.75
N LEU A 5 -26.94 5.94 6.08
CA LEU A 5 -27.42 5.96 7.46
C LEU A 5 -27.11 4.65 8.20
N GLN A 6 -27.28 3.50 7.53
CA GLN A 6 -27.04 2.17 8.09
C GLN A 6 -25.56 1.92 8.38
N VAL A 7 -24.66 2.40 7.50
CA VAL A 7 -23.21 2.17 7.62
C VAL A 7 -22.49 3.26 8.44
N LEU A 8 -23.19 4.34 8.81
CA LEU A 8 -22.61 5.46 9.56
C LEU A 8 -22.03 5.01 10.91
N SER A 9 -20.77 5.37 11.16
CA SER A 9 -20.09 5.04 12.41
C SER A 9 -20.84 5.54 13.65
N GLN A 10 -20.84 4.74 14.72
CA GLN A 10 -21.38 5.12 16.04
C GLN A 10 -20.72 6.38 16.63
N GLN A 11 -19.45 6.62 16.28
CA GLN A 11 -18.72 7.81 16.72
C GLN A 11 -19.06 9.05 15.89
N GLY A 12 -19.80 8.87 14.80
CA GLY A 12 -20.09 9.86 13.80
C GLY A 12 -18.95 10.04 12.80
N GLU A 13 -19.25 10.75 11.73
CA GLU A 13 -18.30 11.06 10.66
C GLU A 13 -18.23 12.56 10.42
N SER A 14 -17.10 13.03 9.90
CA SER A 14 -16.96 14.43 9.51
C SER A 14 -18.00 14.77 8.43
N LEU A 15 -18.76 15.85 8.64
CA LEU A 15 -19.77 16.30 7.68
C LEU A 15 -19.17 16.53 6.29
N LEU A 16 -17.92 17.01 6.22
CA LEU A 16 -17.23 17.20 4.94
C LEU A 16 -16.97 15.88 4.22
N SER A 17 -16.48 14.86 4.92
CA SER A 17 -16.22 13.53 4.36
C SER A 17 -17.50 12.90 3.85
N LEU A 18 -18.56 12.95 4.67
CA LEU A 18 -19.88 12.42 4.31
C LEU A 18 -20.48 13.13 3.09
N ALA A 19 -20.32 14.46 3.00
CA ALA A 19 -20.78 15.24 1.86
C ALA A 19 -20.03 14.87 0.57
N GLN A 20 -18.70 14.75 0.62
CA GLN A 20 -17.91 14.30 -0.54
C GLN A 20 -18.37 12.92 -1.01
N GLU A 21 -18.51 11.99 -0.07
CA GLU A 21 -18.92 10.62 -0.36
C GLU A 21 -20.33 10.53 -0.95
N LEU A 22 -21.32 11.22 -0.36
CA LEU A 22 -22.68 11.24 -0.88
C LEU A 22 -22.73 11.85 -2.29
N GLY A 23 -22.03 12.97 -2.52
CA GLY A 23 -21.97 13.60 -3.83
C GLY A 23 -21.35 12.67 -4.89
N MET A 24 -20.24 12.00 -4.55
CA MET A 24 -19.57 11.06 -5.45
C MET A 24 -20.41 9.81 -5.73
N ARG A 25 -21.10 9.27 -4.71
CA ARG A 25 -22.04 8.15 -4.85
C ARG A 25 -23.18 8.47 -5.81
N ILE A 26 -23.69 9.71 -5.80
CA ILE A 26 -24.71 10.17 -6.76
C ILE A 26 -24.14 10.29 -8.16
N PHE A 27 -22.97 10.93 -8.31
CA PHE A 27 -22.30 11.04 -9.61
C PHE A 27 -22.09 9.65 -10.24
N ASN A 28 -21.53 8.71 -9.50
CA ASN A 28 -21.29 7.35 -9.98
C ASN A 28 -22.59 6.62 -10.38
N ARG A 29 -23.66 6.75 -9.58
CA ARG A 29 -24.97 6.15 -9.90
C ARG A 29 -25.60 6.80 -11.13
N HIS A 30 -25.47 8.12 -11.28
CA HIS A 30 -25.94 8.86 -12.46
C HIS A 30 -25.23 8.39 -13.73
N VAL A 31 -23.90 8.25 -13.69
CA VAL A 31 -23.11 7.73 -14.82
C VAL A 31 -23.59 6.34 -15.22
N VAL A 32 -23.78 5.43 -14.25
CA VAL A 32 -24.27 4.07 -14.53
C VAL A 32 -25.68 4.10 -15.12
N GLN A 33 -26.59 4.89 -14.55
CA GLN A 33 -27.97 5.01 -15.04
C GLN A 33 -28.03 5.55 -16.48
N ARG A 34 -27.20 6.55 -16.79
CA ARG A 34 -27.13 7.13 -18.13
C ARG A 34 -26.62 6.12 -19.17
N LYS A 35 -25.59 5.33 -18.83
CA LYS A 35 -25.10 4.23 -19.68
C LYS A 35 -26.17 3.17 -19.93
N GLN A 36 -27.01 2.89 -18.93
CA GLN A 36 -28.15 1.97 -19.08
C GLN A 36 -29.22 2.53 -20.04
N LEU A 37 -29.49 3.83 -19.99
CA LEU A 37 -30.50 4.48 -20.84
C LEU A 37 -30.04 4.68 -22.30
N ASN A 38 -28.73 4.73 -22.54
CA ASN A 38 -28.14 4.99 -23.86
C ASN A 38 -27.74 3.70 -24.62
N ASP A 39 -28.25 2.53 -24.23
CA ASP A 39 -27.88 1.21 -24.78
C ASP A 39 -26.38 0.85 -24.75
N GLU A 40 -25.57 1.61 -24.01
CA GLU A 40 -24.12 1.37 -23.88
C GLU A 40 -23.83 0.04 -23.17
N VAL A 41 -24.73 -0.42 -22.30
CA VAL A 41 -24.58 -1.70 -21.58
C VAL A 41 -24.69 -2.89 -22.54
N GLN A 42 -25.62 -2.86 -23.49
CA GLN A 42 -25.76 -3.94 -24.47
C GLN A 42 -24.55 -3.97 -25.42
N ALA A 43 -24.13 -2.80 -25.92
CA ALA A 43 -22.93 -2.69 -26.74
C ALA A 43 -21.67 -3.17 -26.00
N LEU A 44 -21.54 -2.82 -24.72
CA LEU A 44 -20.46 -3.30 -23.87
C LEU A 44 -20.50 -4.82 -23.70
N GLN A 45 -21.67 -5.39 -23.48
CA GLN A 45 -21.86 -6.84 -23.33
C GLN A 45 -21.37 -7.58 -24.58
N GLU A 46 -21.84 -7.19 -25.77
CA GLU A 46 -21.44 -7.82 -27.03
C GLU A 46 -19.93 -7.74 -27.28
N ARG A 47 -19.34 -6.57 -27.02
CA ARG A 47 -17.90 -6.36 -27.17
C ARG A 47 -17.10 -7.15 -26.14
N TYR A 48 -17.57 -7.21 -24.89
CA TYR A 48 -16.92 -7.94 -23.81
C TYR A 48 -16.92 -9.45 -24.06
N PHE A 49 -18.02 -10.02 -24.55
CA PHE A 49 -18.04 -11.43 -24.96
C PHE A 49 -17.05 -11.73 -26.09
N LYS A 50 -16.91 -10.83 -27.08
CA LYS A 50 -15.89 -10.98 -28.12
C LYS A 50 -14.47 -10.91 -27.55
N TYR A 51 -14.23 -10.01 -26.60
CA TYR A 51 -12.94 -9.87 -25.90
C TYR A 51 -12.55 -11.12 -25.11
N LEU A 52 -13.52 -11.80 -24.48
CA LEU A 52 -13.27 -13.01 -23.71
C LEU A 52 -12.68 -14.14 -24.55
N HIS A 53 -12.86 -14.17 -25.88
CA HIS A 53 -12.20 -15.15 -26.75
C HIS A 53 -10.66 -15.07 -26.70
N LEU A 54 -10.08 -13.94 -26.27
CA LEU A 54 -8.63 -13.86 -26.03
C LEU A 54 -8.22 -14.57 -24.73
N LEU A 55 -9.08 -14.53 -23.70
CA LEU A 55 -8.75 -14.98 -22.35
C LEU A 55 -9.22 -16.40 -22.04
N ALA A 56 -10.26 -16.87 -22.73
CA ALA A 56 -10.85 -18.17 -22.49
C ALA A 56 -9.95 -19.31 -22.98
N SER A 57 -9.95 -20.42 -22.25
CA SER A 57 -9.06 -21.56 -22.50
C SER A 57 -9.47 -22.42 -23.70
N ASP A 58 -10.73 -22.34 -24.12
CA ASP A 58 -11.37 -23.14 -25.17
C ASP A 58 -11.48 -22.39 -26.51
N THR A 59 -10.94 -21.18 -26.59
CA THR A 59 -11.00 -20.32 -27.78
C THR A 59 -9.60 -20.00 -28.28
N GLN A 60 -9.47 -19.72 -29.58
CA GLN A 60 -8.22 -19.26 -30.19
C GLN A 60 -8.46 -17.99 -30.98
N VAL A 61 -7.60 -17.00 -30.79
CA VAL A 61 -7.60 -15.76 -31.58
C VAL A 61 -6.62 -15.90 -32.75
N VAL A 62 -7.02 -15.42 -33.93
CA VAL A 62 -6.24 -15.50 -35.18
C VAL A 62 -4.87 -14.81 -35.06
N MET A 63 -4.79 -13.73 -34.28
CA MET A 63 -3.55 -13.01 -34.01
C MET A 63 -3.35 -12.88 -32.51
N SER A 64 -2.20 -13.33 -32.01
CA SER A 64 -1.78 -13.11 -30.63
C SER A 64 -1.55 -11.61 -30.39
N ARG A 65 -2.35 -11.02 -29.50
CA ARG A 65 -2.33 -9.59 -29.14
C ARG A 65 -2.43 -9.44 -27.62
N LEU A 66 -1.96 -8.30 -27.10
CA LEU A 66 -2.22 -7.95 -25.70
C LEU A 66 -3.72 -7.64 -25.49
N PRO A 67 -4.25 -7.80 -24.26
CA PRO A 67 -5.65 -7.54 -23.97
C PRO A 67 -6.18 -6.19 -24.44
N ARG A 68 -5.43 -5.10 -24.19
CA ARG A 68 -5.77 -3.76 -24.67
C ARG A 68 -5.83 -3.67 -26.18
N GLN A 69 -4.82 -4.19 -26.88
CA GLN A 69 -4.75 -4.18 -28.35
C GLN A 69 -5.89 -4.97 -28.98
N HIS A 70 -6.25 -6.12 -28.38
CA HIS A 70 -7.40 -6.90 -28.83
C HIS A 70 -8.70 -6.13 -28.60
N TRP A 71 -8.86 -5.53 -27.41
CA TRP A 71 -10.02 -4.70 -27.08
C TRP A 71 -10.20 -3.52 -28.05
N GLU A 72 -9.14 -2.77 -28.35
CA GLU A 72 -9.15 -1.66 -29.31
C GLU A 72 -9.51 -2.14 -30.73
N ALA A 73 -9.01 -3.30 -31.15
CA ALA A 73 -9.27 -3.86 -32.47
C ALA A 73 -10.71 -4.36 -32.67
N LEU A 74 -11.44 -4.63 -31.60
CA LEU A 74 -12.87 -4.97 -31.67
C LEU A 74 -13.76 -3.74 -32.01
N GLY A 75 -13.15 -2.56 -32.18
CA GLY A 75 -13.81 -1.31 -32.55
C GLY A 75 -13.98 -0.37 -31.36
N THR A 76 -14.04 0.93 -31.59
CA THR A 76 -14.21 1.95 -30.54
C THR A 76 -15.69 2.29 -30.35
N THR A 77 -16.29 1.77 -29.29
CA THR A 77 -17.40 2.47 -28.63
C THR A 77 -16.76 3.58 -27.82
N GLU A 78 -16.55 4.77 -28.39
CA GLU A 78 -16.19 5.94 -27.58
C GLU A 78 -17.41 6.28 -26.72
N ALA A 79 -17.53 5.62 -25.56
CA ALA A 79 -18.47 6.04 -24.53
C ALA A 79 -18.21 7.53 -24.25
N SER A 80 -19.26 8.35 -24.30
CA SER A 80 -19.11 9.79 -24.10
C SER A 80 -18.34 10.06 -22.81
N GLN A 81 -17.31 10.91 -22.85
CA GLN A 81 -16.55 11.25 -21.65
C GLN A 81 -17.43 12.03 -20.66
N ASP A 82 -17.96 11.30 -19.66
CA ASP A 82 -17.83 11.54 -18.22
C ASP A 82 -17.01 12.74 -17.75
N GLN A 83 -17.33 13.99 -18.09
CA GLN A 83 -16.69 15.10 -17.39
C GLN A 83 -17.07 15.07 -15.91
N PRO A 84 -16.09 14.93 -15.00
CA PRO A 84 -16.38 14.87 -13.57
C PRO A 84 -16.94 16.22 -13.12
N TRP A 85 -17.91 16.18 -12.19
CA TRP A 85 -18.41 17.41 -11.60
C TRP A 85 -17.32 18.12 -10.80
N PRO A 86 -17.27 19.47 -10.82
CA PRO A 86 -16.35 20.22 -9.96
C PRO A 86 -16.55 19.85 -8.49
N LEU A 87 -15.47 19.78 -7.72
CA LEU A 87 -15.52 19.37 -6.31
C LEU A 87 -16.49 20.24 -5.48
N THR A 88 -16.59 21.54 -5.79
CA THR A 88 -17.55 22.44 -5.15
C THR A 88 -19.00 22.00 -5.35
N VAL A 89 -19.34 21.53 -6.55
CA VAL A 89 -20.68 21.01 -6.89
C VAL A 89 -20.92 19.69 -6.16
N VAL A 90 -19.94 18.78 -6.16
CA VAL A 90 -20.02 17.48 -5.46
C VAL A 90 -20.27 17.69 -3.96
N VAL A 91 -19.47 18.54 -3.31
CA VAL A 91 -19.59 18.80 -1.86
C VAL A 91 -20.90 19.53 -1.55
N GLN A 92 -21.31 20.51 -2.37
CA GLN A 92 -22.57 21.24 -2.15
C GLN A 92 -23.78 20.29 -2.25
N LEU A 93 -23.83 19.44 -3.26
CA LEU A 93 -24.89 18.45 -3.43
C LEU A 93 -24.92 17.47 -2.26
N GLY A 94 -23.77 16.89 -1.91
CA GLY A 94 -23.70 15.93 -0.81
C GLY A 94 -24.04 16.55 0.55
N LYS A 95 -23.69 17.82 0.76
CA LYS A 95 -24.12 18.59 1.94
C LYS A 95 -25.64 18.71 2.00
N GLN A 96 -26.30 19.13 0.92
CA GLN A 96 -27.75 19.22 0.87
C GLN A 96 -28.42 17.87 1.14
N LEU A 97 -27.88 16.78 0.60
CA LEU A 97 -28.39 15.42 0.86
C LEU A 97 -28.22 15.00 2.33
N ALA A 98 -27.08 15.33 2.94
CA ALA A 98 -26.85 15.09 4.37
C ALA A 98 -27.85 15.89 5.24
N GLU A 99 -28.15 17.13 4.86
CA GLU A 99 -29.13 17.99 5.55
C GLU A 99 -30.55 17.42 5.45
N VAL A 100 -30.95 16.98 4.24
CA VAL A 100 -32.23 16.29 4.04
C VAL A 100 -32.32 15.04 4.90
N LEU A 101 -31.24 14.25 4.98
CA LEU A 101 -31.19 13.06 5.83
C LEU A 101 -31.39 13.39 7.31
N VAL A 102 -30.74 14.45 7.81
CA VAL A 102 -30.87 14.93 9.20
C VAL A 102 -32.28 15.43 9.50
N GLN A 103 -32.90 16.17 8.58
CA GLN A 103 -34.22 16.77 8.79
C GLN A 103 -35.36 15.74 8.71
N THR A 104 -35.21 14.73 7.85
CA THR A 104 -36.27 13.80 7.49
C THR A 104 -36.30 12.58 8.41
N VAL A 105 -35.14 12.03 8.79
CA VAL A 105 -35.08 10.78 9.53
C VAL A 105 -35.32 11.04 11.02
N LYS A 106 -36.49 10.61 11.50
CA LYS A 106 -36.90 10.73 12.91
C LYS A 106 -37.25 9.37 13.49
N MET A 107 -37.07 9.23 14.80
CA MET A 107 -37.44 8.05 15.58
C MET A 107 -38.22 8.47 16.83
N PRO A 108 -39.02 7.59 17.44
CA PRO A 108 -39.62 7.88 18.72
C PRO A 108 -38.58 8.11 19.81
N SER A 109 -38.85 9.07 20.70
CA SER A 109 -37.98 9.39 21.84
C SER A 109 -37.89 8.26 22.88
N ASN A 110 -38.90 7.40 22.96
CA ASN A 110 -38.91 6.23 23.83
C ASN A 110 -39.23 4.96 23.04
N LEU A 111 -38.23 4.11 22.82
CA LEU A 111 -38.39 2.86 22.07
C LEU A 111 -39.16 1.77 22.84
N ALA A 112 -39.41 1.94 24.14
CA ALA A 112 -39.98 0.91 25.00
C ALA A 112 -41.50 1.04 25.26
N GLN A 113 -42.12 2.19 24.97
CA GLN A 113 -43.54 2.44 25.27
C GLN A 113 -44.33 2.70 23.98
N LEU A 114 -45.24 1.79 23.61
CA LEU A 114 -46.21 2.01 22.52
C LEU A 114 -47.35 2.91 23.03
N GLN A 115 -47.18 4.22 22.97
CA GLN A 115 -48.28 5.19 23.19
C GLN A 115 -48.58 5.93 21.89
N ASP A 116 -49.86 6.26 21.63
CA ASP A 116 -50.30 6.88 20.37
C ASP A 116 -49.73 8.28 20.09
N THR A 117 -49.08 8.94 21.06
CA THR A 117 -48.53 10.29 20.92
C THR A 117 -47.06 10.38 21.35
N GLN A 118 -46.17 9.63 20.68
CA GLN A 118 -44.74 9.74 20.94
C GLN A 118 -44.11 10.95 20.26
N LYS A 119 -43.36 11.75 21.03
CA LYS A 119 -42.51 12.81 20.47
C LYS A 119 -41.41 12.18 19.61
N LEU A 120 -41.39 12.56 18.33
CA LEU A 120 -40.35 12.18 17.38
C LEU A 120 -39.09 13.04 17.56
N ILE A 121 -37.93 12.40 17.58
CA ILE A 121 -36.62 13.02 17.67
C ILE A 121 -35.79 12.70 16.41
N PRO A 122 -34.87 13.58 15.97
CA PRO A 122 -33.97 13.28 14.86
C PRO A 122 -33.07 12.08 15.15
N VAL A 123 -32.88 11.22 14.15
CA VAL A 123 -31.93 10.08 14.26
C VAL A 123 -30.49 10.57 14.15
N LEU A 124 -30.23 11.61 13.35
CA LEU A 124 -28.90 12.19 13.20
C LEU A 124 -28.87 13.56 13.87
N TYR A 125 -27.75 13.86 14.53
CA TYR A 125 -27.50 15.17 15.10
C TYR A 125 -26.12 15.68 14.69
N HIS A 126 -26.05 16.99 14.50
CA HIS A 126 -24.80 17.68 14.21
C HIS A 126 -24.15 18.13 15.52
N VAL A 127 -22.91 17.71 15.73
CA VAL A 127 -22.10 18.09 16.88
C VAL A 127 -20.77 18.66 16.41
N TYR A 128 -20.28 19.63 17.18
CA TYR A 128 -18.94 20.14 16.99
C TYR A 128 -17.97 19.41 17.92
N SER A 129 -16.88 18.91 17.33
CA SER A 129 -15.76 18.35 18.06
C SER A 129 -14.49 19.13 17.74
N PHE A 130 -13.64 19.33 18.74
CA PHE A 130 -12.31 19.87 18.53
C PHE A 130 -11.35 18.73 18.18
N GLN A 131 -10.75 18.78 16.99
CA GLN A 131 -9.58 17.98 16.66
C GLN A 131 -8.36 18.89 16.71
N SER A 132 -7.53 18.68 17.73
CA SER A 132 -6.43 19.58 18.09
C SER A 132 -6.95 21.00 18.38
N PHE A 133 -6.76 21.94 17.46
CA PHE A 133 -7.17 23.34 17.57
C PHE A 133 -8.30 23.71 16.59
N ARG A 134 -8.75 22.78 15.73
CA ARG A 134 -9.79 23.04 14.74
C ARG A 134 -11.12 22.45 15.20
N GLN A 135 -12.15 23.27 15.17
CA GLN A 135 -13.53 22.84 15.35
C GLN A 135 -14.01 22.19 14.05
N ILE A 136 -14.48 20.94 14.14
CA ILE A 136 -14.98 20.16 13.02
C ILE A 136 -16.40 19.73 13.36
N GLY A 137 -17.32 19.87 12.40
CA GLY A 137 -18.66 19.34 12.56
C GLY A 137 -18.72 17.87 12.17
N ILE A 138 -19.37 17.10 13.02
CA ILE A 138 -19.53 15.66 12.93
C ILE A 138 -21.03 15.39 12.93
N LEU A 139 -21.48 14.56 11.98
CA LEU A 139 -22.83 13.99 12.04
C LEU A 139 -22.76 12.68 12.81
N LYS A 140 -23.54 12.59 13.89
CA LYS A 140 -23.53 11.43 14.77
C LYS A 140 -24.95 10.87 14.91
N PRO A 141 -25.11 9.53 14.89
CA PRO A 141 -26.39 8.90 15.11
C PRO A 141 -26.80 8.92 16.60
N HIS A 142 -28.11 9.00 16.84
CA HIS A 142 -28.70 8.96 18.17
C HIS A 142 -28.33 7.64 18.88
N PRO A 143 -27.90 7.65 20.17
CA PRO A 143 -27.51 6.43 20.86
C PRO A 143 -28.58 5.34 20.88
N ALA A 144 -29.86 5.72 20.99
CA ALA A 144 -30.97 4.76 20.93
C ALA A 144 -31.11 4.10 19.55
N PHE A 145 -30.77 4.80 18.46
CA PHE A 145 -30.74 4.20 17.12
C PHE A 145 -29.59 3.21 16.98
N ILE A 146 -28.41 3.54 17.53
CA ILE A 146 -27.28 2.61 17.57
C ILE A 146 -27.62 1.36 18.38
N GLN A 147 -28.22 1.53 19.57
CA GLN A 147 -28.66 0.41 20.39
C GLN A 147 -29.72 -0.44 19.67
N LEU A 148 -30.63 0.19 18.92
CA LEU A 148 -31.60 -0.51 18.09
C LEU A 148 -30.90 -1.37 17.01
N LEU A 149 -29.92 -0.81 16.28
CA LEU A 149 -29.14 -1.56 15.29
C LEU A 149 -28.34 -2.71 15.92
N GLU A 150 -27.71 -2.48 17.07
CA GLU A 150 -27.00 -3.51 17.82
C GLU A 150 -27.94 -4.63 18.29
N THR A 151 -29.16 -4.28 18.74
CA THR A 151 -30.18 -5.25 19.18
C THR A 151 -30.77 -6.02 18.01
N ALA A 152 -30.98 -5.34 16.87
CA ALA A 152 -31.45 -5.98 15.64
C ALA A 152 -30.44 -7.01 15.11
N ALA A 153 -29.14 -6.82 15.41
CA ALA A 153 -28.06 -7.73 15.07
C ALA A 153 -28.12 -8.17 13.60
N GLU A 154 -28.22 -7.19 12.70
CA GLU A 154 -28.31 -7.43 11.26
C GLU A 154 -27.18 -8.35 10.78
N ARG A 155 -27.56 -9.42 10.07
CA ARG A 155 -26.63 -10.47 9.64
C ARG A 155 -26.05 -10.22 8.24
N THR A 156 -26.34 -9.06 7.65
CA THR A 156 -25.94 -8.68 6.29
C THR A 156 -25.12 -7.41 6.30
N MET A 157 -24.12 -7.33 5.41
CA MET A 157 -23.33 -6.14 5.17
C MET A 157 -23.44 -5.73 3.71
N THR A 158 -23.44 -4.43 3.46
CA THR A 158 -23.60 -3.85 2.13
C THR A 158 -22.37 -3.02 1.78
N PHE A 159 -21.78 -3.29 0.62
CA PHE A 159 -20.61 -2.59 0.09
C PHE A 159 -20.97 -1.90 -1.23
N GLU A 160 -20.26 -0.82 -1.59
CA GLU A 160 -20.36 -0.30 -2.95
C GLU A 160 -19.68 -1.28 -3.93
N SER A 161 -20.21 -1.38 -5.16
CA SER A 161 -19.71 -2.36 -6.15
C SER A 161 -18.25 -2.15 -6.55
N ALA A 162 -17.77 -0.90 -6.51
CA ALA A 162 -16.37 -0.57 -6.80
C ALA A 162 -15.41 -0.82 -5.62
N GLU A 163 -15.93 -1.18 -4.43
CA GLU A 163 -15.13 -1.49 -3.24
C GLU A 163 -14.89 -2.99 -3.06
N VAL A 164 -15.51 -3.82 -3.90
CA VAL A 164 -15.38 -5.28 -3.88
C VAL A 164 -14.66 -5.80 -5.13
N PRO A 165 -13.98 -6.97 -5.06
CA PRO A 165 -13.37 -7.61 -6.22
C PRO A 165 -14.37 -7.89 -7.35
N MET A 166 -13.89 -7.83 -8.59
CA MET A 166 -14.71 -8.15 -9.77
C MET A 166 -14.93 -9.65 -9.90
N LEU A 167 -16.11 -10.05 -10.37
CA LEU A 167 -16.46 -11.46 -10.61
C LEU A 167 -16.19 -11.92 -12.06
N CYS A 168 -15.57 -11.05 -12.86
CA CYS A 168 -15.12 -11.31 -14.22
C CYS A 168 -13.80 -10.56 -14.45
N PRO A 169 -13.01 -10.93 -15.49
CA PRO A 169 -11.82 -10.16 -15.88
C PRO A 169 -12.12 -8.66 -16.04
N PRO A 170 -11.27 -7.75 -15.52
CA PRO A 170 -11.50 -6.32 -15.65
C PRO A 170 -11.48 -5.85 -17.12
N LEU A 171 -12.04 -4.65 -17.37
CA LEU A 171 -11.84 -3.99 -18.65
C LEU A 171 -10.35 -3.60 -18.79
N PRO A 172 -9.71 -3.87 -19.94
CA PRO A 172 -8.39 -3.36 -20.24
C PRO A 172 -8.34 -1.85 -20.10
N TRP A 173 -7.24 -1.35 -19.55
CA TRP A 173 -6.95 0.08 -19.57
C TRP A 173 -6.62 0.49 -21.00
N THR A 174 -7.41 1.39 -21.60
CA THR A 174 -7.16 1.96 -22.94
C THR A 174 -6.77 3.42 -22.89
N SER A 175 -7.11 4.11 -21.80
CA SER A 175 -6.79 5.52 -21.59
C SER A 175 -6.80 5.86 -20.09
N PRO A 176 -6.39 7.07 -19.69
CA PRO A 176 -6.46 7.51 -18.30
C PRO A 176 -7.86 7.51 -17.65
N HIS A 177 -8.91 7.40 -18.47
CA HIS A 177 -10.33 7.48 -18.06
C HIS A 177 -11.14 6.21 -18.40
N SER A 178 -10.51 5.18 -18.99
CA SER A 178 -11.20 3.97 -19.46
C SER A 178 -10.41 2.72 -19.09
N GLY A 179 -10.97 1.90 -18.20
CA GLY A 179 -10.40 0.64 -17.70
C GLY A 179 -10.94 0.27 -16.32
N ALA A 180 -10.48 -0.86 -15.79
CA ALA A 180 -10.89 -1.44 -14.50
C ALA A 180 -12.34 -1.96 -14.48
N PHE A 181 -13.29 -1.24 -13.88
CA PHE A 181 -14.68 -1.71 -13.71
C PHE A 181 -15.49 -1.57 -15.01
N LEU A 182 -16.54 -2.39 -15.16
CA LEU A 182 -17.38 -2.42 -16.37
C LEU A 182 -18.11 -1.09 -16.62
N LEU A 183 -18.77 -0.56 -15.60
CA LEU A 183 -19.65 0.61 -15.72
C LEU A 183 -19.17 1.80 -14.91
N SER A 184 -18.67 1.57 -13.70
CA SER A 184 -18.21 2.60 -12.78
C SER A 184 -16.90 3.24 -13.27
N PRO A 185 -16.83 4.58 -13.37
CA PRO A 185 -15.61 5.26 -13.80
C PRO A 185 -14.49 5.06 -12.77
N THR A 186 -13.27 4.82 -13.27
CA THR A 186 -12.08 4.64 -12.43
C THR A 186 -10.97 5.54 -12.93
N LYS A 187 -10.34 6.30 -12.03
CA LYS A 187 -9.15 7.08 -12.37
C LYS A 187 -7.94 6.16 -12.49
N LEU A 188 -7.16 6.33 -13.57
CA LEU A 188 -5.87 5.67 -13.72
C LEU A 188 -4.94 6.02 -12.55
N MET A 189 -4.81 7.32 -12.24
CA MET A 189 -4.00 7.83 -11.14
C MET A 189 -4.85 8.24 -9.94
N ARG A 190 -4.52 7.69 -8.76
CA ARG A 190 -5.07 8.10 -7.47
C ARG A 190 -4.58 9.50 -7.15
N SER A 191 -5.50 10.45 -7.16
CA SER A 191 -5.29 11.82 -6.70
C SER A 191 -6.35 12.21 -5.69
N LEU A 192 -6.04 13.20 -4.85
CA LEU A 192 -7.07 13.84 -4.03
C LEU A 192 -8.14 14.44 -4.95
N GLU A 193 -9.39 14.39 -4.53
CA GLU A 193 -10.49 14.97 -5.29
C GLU A 193 -10.21 16.46 -5.56
N GLY A 194 -10.42 16.90 -6.80
CA GLY A 194 -10.12 18.27 -7.25
C GLY A 194 -8.73 18.47 -7.87
N THR A 195 -7.79 17.53 -7.73
CA THR A 195 -6.51 17.57 -8.46
C THR A 195 -6.71 17.17 -9.93
N ILE A 196 -6.56 18.14 -10.83
CA ILE A 196 -6.75 17.97 -12.28
C ILE A 196 -5.44 18.05 -13.09
N GLN A 197 -4.38 18.62 -12.51
CA GLN A 197 -3.14 18.88 -13.26
C GLN A 197 -2.52 17.59 -13.77
N HIS A 198 -2.49 16.55 -12.93
CA HIS A 198 -1.92 15.27 -13.33
C HIS A 198 -2.74 14.58 -14.41
N GLN A 199 -4.07 14.60 -14.28
CA GLN A 199 -4.97 14.05 -15.30
C GLN A 199 -4.75 14.75 -16.66
N ARG A 200 -4.65 16.07 -16.67
CA ARG A 200 -4.35 16.85 -17.90
C ARG A 200 -2.99 16.49 -18.50
N LEU A 201 -1.98 16.23 -17.67
CA LEU A 201 -0.66 15.79 -18.17
C LEU A 201 -0.74 14.42 -18.84
N LEU A 202 -1.52 13.49 -18.28
CA LEU A 202 -1.75 12.18 -18.89
C LEU A 202 -2.55 12.27 -20.20
N GLU A 203 -3.53 13.16 -20.26
CA GLU A 203 -4.33 13.38 -21.48
C GLU A 203 -3.55 14.14 -22.56
N GLY A 204 -2.57 14.97 -22.17
CA GLY A 204 -1.75 15.75 -23.08
C GLY A 204 -0.52 15.03 -23.65
N CYS A 205 -0.11 13.89 -23.07
CA CYS A 205 1.01 13.12 -23.62
C CYS A 205 0.57 12.21 -24.78
N PRO A 206 1.46 11.87 -25.73
CA PRO A 206 1.12 10.95 -26.82
C PRO A 206 0.57 9.61 -26.26
N PRO A 207 -0.55 9.08 -26.78
CA PRO A 207 -1.16 7.86 -26.24
C PRO A 207 -0.21 6.67 -26.15
N THR A 208 0.73 6.58 -27.09
CA THR A 208 1.74 5.52 -27.16
C THR A 208 2.69 5.49 -25.96
N GLU A 209 2.94 6.64 -25.33
CA GLU A 209 3.81 6.75 -24.15
C GLU A 209 3.18 6.09 -22.91
N LEU A 210 1.86 5.96 -22.86
CA LEU A 210 1.17 5.32 -21.73
C LEU A 210 0.97 3.81 -21.90
N HIS A 211 1.17 3.27 -23.12
CA HIS A 211 0.86 1.87 -23.42
C HIS A 211 1.51 0.89 -22.43
N GLY A 212 2.78 1.08 -22.06
CA GLY A 212 3.46 0.22 -21.10
C GLY A 212 2.76 0.17 -19.74
N ALA A 213 2.33 1.32 -19.23
CA ALA A 213 1.62 1.42 -17.95
C ALA A 213 0.21 0.83 -18.01
N LEU A 214 -0.53 1.13 -19.08
CA LEU A 214 -1.89 0.63 -19.30
C LEU A 214 -1.90 -0.90 -19.45
N ASP A 215 -0.95 -1.46 -20.21
CA ASP A 215 -0.81 -2.90 -20.42
C ASP A 215 -0.39 -3.59 -19.11
N ALA A 216 0.53 -3.01 -18.33
CA ALA A 216 0.95 -3.57 -17.03
C ALA A 216 -0.19 -3.58 -16.00
N LEU A 217 -0.97 -2.50 -15.88
CA LEU A 217 -2.14 -2.46 -14.99
C LEU A 217 -3.22 -3.45 -15.41
N THR A 218 -3.43 -3.60 -16.72
CA THR A 218 -4.36 -4.60 -17.27
C THR A 218 -3.92 -6.01 -16.93
N GLN A 219 -2.62 -6.32 -17.06
CA GLN A 219 -2.07 -7.62 -16.68
C GLN A 219 -2.25 -7.91 -15.19
N LEU A 220 -1.91 -6.96 -14.31
CA LEU A 220 -2.10 -7.11 -12.86
C LEU A 220 -3.58 -7.34 -12.52
N GLY A 221 -4.49 -6.65 -13.22
CA GLY A 221 -5.94 -6.80 -13.08
C GLY A 221 -6.48 -8.15 -13.57
N ASN A 222 -5.88 -8.73 -14.61
CA ASN A 222 -6.30 -10.00 -15.19
C ASN A 222 -5.87 -11.23 -14.39
N CYS A 223 -5.05 -11.06 -13.34
CA CYS A 223 -4.74 -12.16 -12.43
C CYS A 223 -6.00 -12.62 -11.69
N ALA A 224 -6.37 -13.89 -11.87
CA ALA A 224 -7.51 -14.52 -11.24
C ALA A 224 -7.14 -15.07 -9.85
N TRP A 225 -7.95 -14.73 -8.86
CA TRP A 225 -7.76 -15.10 -7.46
C TRP A 225 -8.89 -16.00 -6.95
N ARG A 226 -8.59 -16.83 -5.96
CA ARG A 226 -9.58 -17.54 -5.15
C ARG A 226 -9.20 -17.48 -3.67
N VAL A 227 -10.15 -17.83 -2.81
CA VAL A 227 -9.93 -17.85 -1.36
C VAL A 227 -9.38 -19.20 -0.91
N ASN A 228 -8.34 -19.18 -0.07
CA ASN A 228 -7.89 -20.39 0.64
C ASN A 228 -8.89 -20.75 1.75
N GLY A 229 -9.76 -21.71 1.47
CA GLY A 229 -10.85 -22.11 2.38
C GLY A 229 -10.35 -22.66 3.72
N ARG A 230 -9.25 -23.42 3.73
CA ARG A 230 -8.70 -24.02 4.95
C ARG A 230 -8.20 -22.96 5.93
N VAL A 231 -7.50 -21.96 5.42
CA VAL A 231 -7.05 -20.82 6.23
C VAL A 231 -8.25 -20.00 6.71
N LEU A 232 -9.23 -19.74 5.83
CA LEU A 232 -10.43 -18.99 6.19
C LEU A 232 -11.20 -19.65 7.34
N ASP A 233 -11.40 -20.97 7.32
CA ASP A 233 -12.12 -21.69 8.38
C ASP A 233 -11.44 -21.55 9.75
N LEU A 234 -10.11 -21.66 9.79
CA LEU A 234 -9.33 -21.46 11.02
C LEU A 234 -9.43 -20.02 11.53
N VAL A 235 -9.26 -19.04 10.63
CA VAL A 235 -9.35 -17.63 10.97
C VAL A 235 -10.74 -17.29 11.50
N LEU A 236 -11.81 -17.76 10.86
CA LEU A 236 -13.19 -17.54 11.32
C LEU A 236 -13.45 -18.20 12.67
N THR A 237 -12.92 -19.41 12.91
CA THR A 237 -13.02 -20.09 14.20
C THR A 237 -12.39 -19.25 15.31
N ILE A 238 -11.17 -18.74 15.09
CA ILE A 238 -10.47 -17.87 16.07
C ILE A 238 -11.20 -16.53 16.21
N PHE A 239 -11.64 -15.93 15.11
CA PHE A 239 -12.30 -14.65 15.09
C PHE A 239 -13.63 -14.70 15.85
N ASN A 240 -14.47 -15.71 15.62
CA ASN A 240 -15.76 -15.87 16.29
C ASN A 240 -15.63 -16.25 17.78
N ALA A 241 -14.48 -16.78 18.20
CA ALA A 241 -14.13 -16.97 19.60
C ALA A 241 -13.58 -15.66 20.22
N LYS A 242 -12.41 -15.71 20.85
CA LYS A 242 -11.78 -14.57 21.55
C LYS A 242 -10.82 -13.75 20.68
N GLY A 243 -10.67 -14.09 19.40
CA GLY A 243 -9.58 -13.59 18.57
C GLY A 243 -8.21 -14.11 19.04
N CYS A 244 -7.16 -13.69 18.34
CA CYS A 244 -5.77 -13.96 18.68
C CYS A 244 -4.91 -12.80 18.18
N PRO A 245 -4.72 -11.73 18.98
CA PRO A 245 -3.94 -10.56 18.56
C PRO A 245 -2.50 -10.89 18.19
N ARG A 246 -1.92 -11.95 18.79
CA ARG A 246 -0.59 -12.48 18.45
C ARG A 246 -0.49 -12.89 16.98
N LEU A 247 -1.54 -13.50 16.45
CA LEU A 247 -1.66 -13.91 15.05
C LEU A 247 -2.40 -12.85 14.19
N GLY A 248 -2.54 -11.62 14.68
CA GLY A 248 -3.22 -10.56 13.93
C GLY A 248 -4.73 -10.76 13.74
N VAL A 249 -5.37 -11.67 14.49
CA VAL A 249 -6.83 -11.83 14.51
C VAL A 249 -7.41 -10.97 15.64
N PRO A 250 -8.10 -9.85 15.36
CA PRO A 250 -8.51 -8.90 16.41
C PRO A 250 -9.51 -9.51 17.39
N SER A 251 -9.36 -9.23 18.68
CA SER A 251 -10.29 -9.70 19.73
C SER A 251 -11.60 -8.91 19.74
N PRO A 252 -12.71 -9.52 20.19
CA PRO A 252 -13.98 -8.82 20.39
C PRO A 252 -13.91 -7.83 21.57
N ALA A 253 -14.90 -6.94 21.66
CA ALA A 253 -14.98 -5.92 22.71
C ALA A 253 -15.04 -6.50 24.14
N SER A 254 -15.46 -7.76 24.30
CA SER A 254 -15.47 -8.46 25.59
C SER A 254 -14.08 -8.61 26.21
N GLU A 255 -13.03 -8.67 25.38
CA GLU A 255 -11.63 -8.80 25.81
C GLU A 255 -10.93 -7.45 26.03
N ALA A 256 -11.65 -6.32 25.84
CA ALA A 256 -11.07 -5.00 26.02
C ALA A 256 -10.67 -4.74 27.49
N PRO A 257 -9.54 -4.05 27.75
CA PRO A 257 -9.08 -3.79 29.10
C PRO A 257 -10.09 -2.91 29.85
N ARG A 258 -10.40 -3.30 31.09
CA ARG A 258 -11.26 -2.55 32.01
C ARG A 258 -10.40 -1.93 33.12
N PRO A 259 -10.76 -0.74 33.62
CA PRO A 259 -10.07 -0.15 34.76
C PRO A 259 -10.24 -1.04 36.00
N SER A 260 -9.20 -1.10 36.84
CA SER A 260 -9.20 -1.90 38.08
C SER A 260 -10.30 -1.48 39.07
N LYS A 261 -10.74 -0.21 39.04
CA LYS A 261 -11.84 0.34 39.85
C LYS A 261 -12.72 1.26 39.00
N HIS A 262 -14.04 1.06 39.05
CA HIS A 262 -15.00 1.88 38.28
C HIS A 262 -15.31 3.24 38.91
N ARG A 263 -15.19 3.38 40.23
CA ARG A 263 -15.32 4.64 40.96
C ARG A 263 -14.34 4.69 42.12
N LEU A 264 -13.75 5.86 42.34
CA LEU A 264 -13.03 6.17 43.57
C LEU A 264 -14.02 6.72 44.62
N PRO A 265 -13.77 6.50 45.92
CA PRO A 265 -14.47 7.19 47.01
C PRO A 265 -14.44 8.72 46.82
N ALA A 266 -15.48 9.43 47.29
CA ALA A 266 -15.59 10.88 47.13
C ALA A 266 -14.38 11.64 47.73
N ASN A 267 -13.82 11.11 48.82
CA ASN A 267 -12.65 11.60 49.55
C ASN A 267 -11.29 11.16 48.97
N ALA A 268 -11.23 10.54 47.78
CA ALA A 268 -9.97 10.14 47.17
C ALA A 268 -9.10 11.36 46.80
N SER A 269 -7.78 11.21 46.96
CA SER A 269 -6.81 12.27 46.69
C SER A 269 -6.80 12.73 45.22
N PRO A 270 -6.42 13.98 44.93
CA PRO A 270 -6.29 14.50 43.55
C PRO A 270 -5.37 13.64 42.66
N GLU A 271 -4.29 13.10 43.22
CA GLU A 271 -3.32 12.24 42.53
C GLU A 271 -3.99 10.95 42.09
N ARG A 272 -4.75 10.30 43.00
CA ARG A 272 -5.45 9.05 42.70
C ARG A 272 -6.58 9.25 41.68
N LYS A 273 -7.28 10.38 41.74
CA LYS A 273 -8.27 10.78 40.72
C LYS A 273 -7.60 10.97 39.35
N THR A 274 -6.41 11.58 39.32
CA THR A 274 -5.66 11.80 38.08
C THR A 274 -5.09 10.51 37.51
N GLU A 275 -4.63 9.59 38.37
CA GLU A 275 -4.19 8.25 37.99
C GLU A 275 -5.34 7.43 37.38
N LEU A 276 -6.51 7.40 38.02
CA LEU A 276 -7.68 6.72 37.47
C LEU A 276 -8.12 7.34 36.13
N ARG A 277 -8.12 8.67 35.99
CA ARG A 277 -8.42 9.31 34.69
C ARG A 277 -7.44 8.88 33.59
N ARG A 278 -6.15 8.78 33.91
CA ARG A 278 -5.12 8.29 32.98
C ARG A 278 -5.34 6.82 32.62
N GLU A 279 -5.67 5.98 33.60
CA GLU A 279 -6.00 4.57 33.39
C GLU A 279 -7.24 4.40 32.51
N LEU A 280 -8.32 5.13 32.80
CA LEU A 280 -9.55 5.15 32.01
C LEU A 280 -9.28 5.61 30.57
N ALA A 281 -8.54 6.70 30.38
CA ALA A 281 -8.19 7.19 29.05
C ALA A 281 -7.38 6.16 28.26
N ARG A 282 -6.46 5.44 28.92
CA ARG A 282 -5.69 4.34 28.32
C ARG A 282 -6.59 3.17 27.92
N CYS A 283 -7.48 2.72 28.81
CA CYS A 283 -8.40 1.63 28.53
C CYS A 283 -9.34 1.96 27.36
N LEU A 284 -9.92 3.17 27.36
CA LEU A 284 -10.77 3.65 26.27
C LEU A 284 -10.01 3.79 24.94
N LYS A 285 -8.75 4.21 24.98
CA LYS A 285 -7.89 4.26 23.79
C LYS A 285 -7.72 2.86 23.20
N VAL A 286 -7.32 1.88 24.02
CA VAL A 286 -7.13 0.49 23.56
C VAL A 286 -8.43 -0.12 23.04
N ALA A 287 -9.55 0.08 23.75
CA ALA A 287 -10.86 -0.41 23.31
C ALA A 287 -11.26 0.14 21.92
N ARG A 288 -10.99 1.42 21.65
CA ARG A 288 -11.25 2.04 20.34
C ARG A 288 -10.34 1.47 19.24
N GLU A 289 -9.06 1.29 19.53
CA GLU A 289 -8.11 0.66 18.59
C GLU A 289 -8.52 -0.79 18.28
N MET A 290 -8.91 -1.56 19.30
CA MET A 290 -9.43 -2.92 19.13
C MET A 290 -10.70 -2.95 18.26
N HIS A 291 -11.65 -2.04 18.52
CA HIS A 291 -12.87 -1.94 17.70
C HIS A 291 -12.55 -1.63 16.23
N SER A 292 -11.66 -0.66 15.97
CA SER A 292 -11.25 -0.32 14.60
C SER A 292 -10.63 -1.50 13.86
N LEU A 293 -9.71 -2.23 14.52
CA LEU A 293 -9.09 -3.42 13.93
C LEU A 293 -10.11 -4.53 13.70
N ARG A 294 -11.03 -4.73 14.65
CA ARG A 294 -12.08 -5.75 14.57
C ARG A 294 -13.04 -5.47 13.42
N THR A 295 -13.45 -4.22 13.20
CA THR A 295 -14.33 -3.82 12.09
C THR A 295 -13.64 -4.00 10.73
N ASP A 296 -12.37 -3.59 10.60
CA ASP A 296 -11.59 -3.82 9.38
C ASP A 296 -11.47 -5.32 9.04
N ALA A 297 -11.14 -6.15 10.03
CA ALA A 297 -11.11 -7.60 9.86
C ALA A 297 -12.49 -8.18 9.54
N LEU A 298 -13.57 -7.66 10.14
CA LEU A 298 -14.94 -8.11 9.88
C LEU A 298 -15.33 -7.91 8.42
N TYR A 299 -15.03 -6.74 7.84
CA TYR A 299 -15.30 -6.47 6.42
C TYR A 299 -14.50 -7.40 5.51
N ARG A 300 -13.20 -7.55 5.80
CA ARG A 300 -12.31 -8.44 5.05
C ARG A 300 -12.77 -9.90 5.07
N LEU A 301 -13.06 -10.43 6.25
CA LEU A 301 -13.47 -11.82 6.44
C LEU A 301 -14.87 -12.08 5.87
N SER A 302 -15.77 -11.11 5.94
CA SER A 302 -17.10 -11.23 5.32
C SER A 302 -17.01 -11.29 3.80
N LEU A 303 -16.12 -10.48 3.18
CA LEU A 303 -15.86 -10.55 1.74
C LEU A 303 -15.16 -11.85 1.35
N ALA A 304 -14.16 -12.29 2.11
CA ALA A 304 -13.52 -13.60 1.89
C ALA A 304 -14.55 -14.75 2.00
N GLN A 305 -15.47 -14.69 2.97
CA GLN A 305 -16.55 -15.66 3.09
C GLN A 305 -17.51 -15.61 1.91
N HIS A 306 -17.89 -14.43 1.43
CA HIS A 306 -18.73 -14.25 0.26
C HIS A 306 -18.08 -14.81 -1.02
N LEU A 307 -16.76 -14.66 -1.16
CA LEU A 307 -15.98 -15.07 -2.32
C LEU A 307 -15.42 -16.50 -2.20
N ARG A 308 -15.71 -17.24 -1.12
CA ARG A 308 -15.12 -18.56 -0.79
C ARG A 308 -15.12 -19.55 -1.96
N HIS A 309 -16.20 -19.58 -2.72
CA HIS A 309 -16.40 -20.52 -3.84
C HIS A 309 -16.42 -19.83 -5.21
N ARG A 310 -15.85 -18.62 -5.30
CA ARG A 310 -15.84 -17.81 -6.52
C ARG A 310 -14.42 -17.50 -6.93
N VAL A 311 -14.22 -17.42 -8.24
CA VAL A 311 -13.04 -16.77 -8.82
C VAL A 311 -13.33 -15.29 -8.92
N PHE A 312 -12.34 -14.46 -8.60
CA PHE A 312 -12.47 -13.01 -8.66
C PHE A 312 -11.18 -12.35 -9.14
N TRP A 313 -11.29 -11.10 -9.54
CA TRP A 313 -10.21 -10.28 -10.09
C TRP A 313 -10.08 -8.97 -9.33
N LEU A 314 -8.85 -8.49 -9.25
CA LEU A 314 -8.50 -7.26 -8.55
C LEU A 314 -8.03 -6.23 -9.57
N PRO A 315 -8.92 -5.39 -10.16
CA PRO A 315 -8.48 -4.33 -11.04
C PRO A 315 -7.48 -3.42 -10.33
N HIS A 316 -6.44 -2.97 -11.03
CA HIS A 316 -5.39 -2.12 -10.48
C HIS A 316 -5.47 -0.70 -11.05
N ASN A 317 -5.06 0.26 -10.22
CA ASN A 317 -4.73 1.63 -10.62
C ASN A 317 -3.34 1.99 -10.06
N MET A 318 -2.90 3.23 -10.23
CA MET A 318 -1.59 3.70 -9.79
C MET A 318 -1.68 4.98 -8.96
N ASP A 319 -0.70 5.26 -8.11
CA ASP A 319 -0.57 6.59 -7.50
C ASP A 319 0.17 7.57 -8.43
N PHE A 320 0.29 8.83 -8.01
CA PHE A 320 0.96 9.87 -8.81
C PHE A 320 2.44 9.58 -9.09
N ARG A 321 3.08 8.64 -8.40
CA ARG A 321 4.49 8.24 -8.61
C ARG A 321 4.60 7.03 -9.54
N GLY A 322 3.46 6.42 -9.86
CA GLY A 322 3.33 5.25 -10.71
C GLY A 322 3.20 3.94 -9.97
N ARG A 323 3.28 3.89 -8.64
CA ARG A 323 3.13 2.63 -7.89
C ARG A 323 1.71 2.10 -8.01
N THR A 324 1.57 0.80 -8.20
CA THR A 324 0.28 0.16 -8.48
C THR A 324 -0.41 -0.32 -7.21
N TYR A 325 -1.74 -0.26 -7.20
CA TYR A 325 -2.60 -0.69 -6.09
C TYR A 325 -3.91 -1.30 -6.62
N PRO A 326 -4.44 -2.37 -6.01
CA PRO A 326 -5.79 -2.85 -6.26
C PRO A 326 -6.83 -1.78 -5.95
N CYS A 327 -7.82 -1.59 -6.84
CA CYS A 327 -8.93 -0.68 -6.62
C CYS A 327 -9.78 -1.08 -5.39
N PRO A 328 -10.18 -2.36 -5.20
CA PRO A 328 -10.95 -2.79 -4.03
C PRO A 328 -10.11 -2.68 -2.74
N PRO A 329 -10.51 -1.86 -1.74
CA PRO A 329 -9.65 -1.55 -0.60
C PRO A 329 -9.69 -2.61 0.51
N HIS A 330 -10.79 -3.36 0.67
CA HIS A 330 -11.03 -4.17 1.87
C HIS A 330 -10.34 -5.54 1.86
N PHE A 331 -10.37 -6.23 0.71
CA PHE A 331 -9.81 -7.58 0.56
C PHE A 331 -8.97 -7.67 -0.72
N ASN A 332 -7.64 -7.66 -0.55
CA ASN A 332 -6.65 -7.71 -1.62
C ASN A 332 -5.29 -8.18 -1.08
N HIS A 333 -4.35 -8.49 -1.99
CA HIS A 333 -3.03 -9.05 -1.68
C HIS A 333 -2.00 -8.03 -1.15
N LEU A 334 -2.32 -6.73 -1.15
CA LEU A 334 -1.46 -5.70 -0.52
C LEU A 334 -1.68 -5.62 1.00
N GLY A 335 -2.68 -6.32 1.54
CA GLY A 335 -3.01 -6.33 2.97
C GLY A 335 -1.95 -7.01 3.86
N SER A 336 -2.33 -7.23 5.12
CA SER A 336 -1.53 -7.94 6.14
C SER A 336 -1.27 -9.40 5.77
N ASP A 337 -0.36 -10.06 6.49
CA ASP A 337 -0.13 -11.53 6.46
C ASP A 337 -1.43 -12.33 6.30
N LEU A 338 -2.39 -12.13 7.21
CA LEU A 338 -3.70 -12.78 7.17
C LEU A 338 -4.48 -12.52 5.88
N ALA A 339 -4.41 -11.32 5.30
CA ALA A 339 -5.09 -11.02 4.05
C ALA A 339 -4.44 -11.76 2.86
N ARG A 340 -3.11 -11.85 2.86
CA ARG A 340 -2.32 -12.55 1.83
C ARG A 340 -2.52 -14.06 1.90
N ALA A 341 -2.51 -14.63 3.10
CA ALA A 341 -2.71 -16.06 3.33
C ALA A 341 -4.11 -16.57 2.94
N LEU A 342 -5.10 -15.68 2.89
CA LEU A 342 -6.44 -15.98 2.40
C LEU A 342 -6.53 -16.03 0.87
N LEU A 343 -5.49 -15.60 0.15
CA LEU A 343 -5.50 -15.44 -1.30
C LEU A 343 -4.52 -16.41 -1.96
N GLU A 344 -5.00 -17.11 -2.99
CA GLU A 344 -4.18 -17.94 -3.86
C GLU A 344 -4.61 -17.78 -5.32
N PHE A 345 -3.75 -18.13 -6.27
CA PHE A 345 -4.10 -18.01 -7.68
C PHE A 345 -5.23 -18.99 -8.03
N ALA A 346 -6.26 -18.50 -8.72
CA ALA A 346 -7.37 -19.35 -9.14
C ALA A 346 -6.90 -20.41 -10.14
N GLN A 347 -6.05 -20.00 -11.09
CA GLN A 347 -5.38 -20.90 -12.02
C GLN A 347 -4.12 -21.48 -11.34
N GLY A 348 -4.03 -22.80 -11.30
CA GLY A 348 -2.85 -23.49 -10.78
C GLY A 348 -1.86 -23.83 -11.89
N ARG A 349 -0.63 -24.16 -11.51
CA ARG A 349 0.44 -24.58 -12.43
C ARG A 349 1.17 -25.81 -11.87
N PRO A 350 1.45 -26.84 -12.68
CA PRO A 350 2.26 -27.99 -12.24
C PRO A 350 3.62 -27.54 -11.70
N LEU A 351 4.05 -28.07 -10.56
CA LEU A 351 5.31 -27.66 -9.90
C LEU A 351 6.56 -27.87 -10.77
N GLY A 352 6.55 -28.89 -11.62
CA GLY A 352 7.72 -29.29 -12.39
C GLY A 352 8.88 -29.74 -11.49
N PRO A 353 10.12 -29.78 -12.03
CA PRO A 353 11.26 -30.36 -11.32
C PRO A 353 11.75 -29.53 -10.12
N HIS A 354 11.43 -28.23 -10.07
CA HIS A 354 11.98 -27.32 -9.07
C HIS A 354 10.92 -26.60 -8.22
N GLY A 355 9.63 -26.70 -8.57
CA GLY A 355 8.58 -25.96 -7.86
C GLY A 355 8.48 -26.33 -6.38
N LEU A 356 8.63 -27.62 -6.03
CA LEU A 356 8.62 -28.04 -4.63
C LEU A 356 9.78 -27.43 -3.83
N ASN A 357 10.96 -27.31 -4.43
CA ASN A 357 12.11 -26.67 -3.78
C ASN A 357 11.86 -25.18 -3.55
N TRP A 358 11.23 -24.50 -4.51
CA TRP A 358 10.84 -23.09 -4.35
C TRP A 358 9.78 -22.90 -3.27
N LEU A 359 8.80 -23.80 -3.14
CA LEU A 359 7.85 -23.77 -2.01
C LEU A 359 8.56 -23.90 -0.66
N LYS A 360 9.50 -24.85 -0.54
CA LYS A 360 10.29 -25.06 0.68
C LYS A 360 11.14 -23.84 1.05
N ILE A 361 11.86 -23.28 0.08
CA ILE A 361 12.65 -22.04 0.27
C ILE A 361 11.73 -20.89 0.68
N HIS A 362 10.58 -20.76 0.02
CA HIS A 362 9.61 -19.73 0.34
C HIS A 362 9.07 -19.86 1.76
N LEU A 363 8.73 -21.07 2.21
CA LEU A 363 8.32 -21.31 3.59
C LEU A 363 9.39 -20.86 4.58
N VAL A 364 10.67 -21.21 4.35
CA VAL A 364 11.76 -20.76 5.22
C VAL A 364 11.89 -19.24 5.21
N ASN A 365 11.73 -18.58 4.06
CA ASN A 365 11.70 -17.11 4.00
C ASN A 365 10.60 -16.51 4.89
N LEU A 366 9.40 -17.09 4.88
CA LEU A 366 8.25 -16.66 5.69
C LEU A 366 8.46 -16.85 7.20
N THR A 367 9.23 -17.86 7.61
CA THR A 367 9.59 -18.05 9.04
C THR A 367 10.46 -16.91 9.56
N GLY A 368 11.20 -16.27 8.66
CA GLY A 368 12.22 -15.29 9.01
C GLY A 368 13.51 -15.88 9.61
N LEU A 369 13.59 -17.20 9.71
CA LEU A 369 14.81 -17.93 10.05
C LEU A 369 15.74 -17.97 8.82
N LYS A 370 17.03 -18.24 9.04
CA LYS A 370 18.02 -18.46 7.96
C LYS A 370 18.14 -17.32 6.92
N LYS A 371 17.74 -16.08 7.27
CA LYS A 371 17.81 -14.89 6.37
C LYS A 371 19.21 -14.61 5.81
N ARG A 372 20.26 -15.01 6.54
CA ARG A 372 21.67 -14.82 6.16
C ARG A 372 22.27 -16.01 5.42
N GLU A 373 21.51 -17.10 5.31
CA GLU A 373 21.97 -18.35 4.71
C GLU A 373 21.65 -18.40 3.23
N SER A 374 22.35 -19.29 2.53
CA SER A 374 22.16 -19.53 1.11
C SER A 374 20.82 -20.20 0.80
N LEU A 375 20.36 -20.14 -0.46
CA LEU A 375 19.13 -20.83 -0.88
C LEU A 375 19.21 -22.34 -0.63
N GLN A 376 20.39 -22.95 -0.82
CA GLN A 376 20.61 -24.37 -0.57
C GLN A 376 20.51 -24.71 0.93
N ALA A 377 21.07 -23.87 1.81
CA ALA A 377 20.95 -24.04 3.25
C ALA A 377 19.51 -23.84 3.74
N ARG A 378 18.74 -22.93 3.12
CA ARG A 378 17.29 -22.78 3.39
C ARG A 378 16.52 -24.02 2.97
N LEU A 379 16.81 -24.57 1.79
CA LEU A 379 16.18 -25.81 1.32
C LEU A 379 16.49 -26.98 2.26
N ALA A 380 17.75 -27.18 2.64
CA ALA A 380 18.17 -28.22 3.58
C ALA A 380 17.46 -28.07 4.94
N PHE A 381 17.36 -26.85 5.46
CA PHE A 381 16.63 -26.58 6.70
C PHE A 381 15.14 -26.92 6.59
N ALA A 382 14.51 -26.66 5.45
CA ALA A 382 13.12 -27.07 5.22
C ALA A 382 12.93 -28.59 5.23
N ASP A 383 13.92 -29.33 4.72
CA ASP A 383 13.94 -30.80 4.75
C ASP A 383 14.15 -31.34 6.18
N GLU A 384 14.99 -30.68 6.99
CA GLU A 384 15.22 -31.02 8.41
C GLU A 384 13.94 -30.88 9.25
N ILE A 385 13.13 -29.86 8.99
CA ILE A 385 11.92 -29.57 9.78
C ILE A 385 10.63 -30.10 9.13
N MET A 386 10.73 -31.03 8.18
CA MET A 386 9.57 -31.51 7.41
C MET A 386 8.44 -32.03 8.29
N ASP A 387 8.76 -32.68 9.42
CA ASP A 387 7.76 -33.16 10.37
C ASP A 387 6.95 -32.02 11.00
N ASP A 388 7.56 -30.86 11.28
CA ASP A 388 6.89 -29.67 11.81
C ASP A 388 6.02 -28.99 10.76
N ILE A 389 6.46 -29.04 9.49
CA ILE A 389 5.69 -28.56 8.33
C ILE A 389 4.41 -29.39 8.19
N LEU A 390 4.54 -30.72 8.21
CA LEU A 390 3.41 -31.64 8.08
C LEU A 390 2.47 -31.57 9.29
N ASP A 391 2.99 -31.52 10.52
CA ASP A 391 2.20 -31.33 11.73
C ASP A 391 1.41 -30.01 11.70
N SER A 392 2.07 -28.92 11.29
CA SER A 392 1.42 -27.61 11.14
C SER A 392 0.30 -27.64 10.11
N ALA A 393 0.48 -28.36 9.00
CA ALA A 393 -0.53 -28.51 7.95
C ALA A 393 -1.73 -29.38 8.38
N ASP A 394 -1.49 -30.44 9.16
CA ASP A 394 -2.52 -31.41 9.54
C ASP A 394 -3.29 -30.99 10.79
N GLN A 395 -2.59 -30.44 11.79
CA GLN A 395 -3.13 -30.09 13.09
C GLN A 395 -2.79 -28.66 13.51
N PRO A 396 -3.21 -27.63 12.75
CA PRO A 396 -2.76 -26.25 12.96
C PRO A 396 -2.99 -25.70 14.37
N MET A 397 -4.06 -26.13 15.04
CA MET A 397 -4.49 -25.61 16.35
C MET A 397 -4.28 -26.59 17.51
N THR A 398 -3.97 -27.85 17.24
CA THR A 398 -3.87 -28.93 18.24
C THR A 398 -2.49 -29.61 18.28
N GLY A 399 -1.70 -29.52 17.23
CA GLY A 399 -0.34 -30.06 17.14
C GLY A 399 0.69 -29.18 17.84
N ARG A 400 1.92 -29.19 17.32
CA ARG A 400 3.07 -28.45 17.87
C ARG A 400 3.00 -26.94 17.62
N LYS A 401 2.16 -26.50 16.68
CA LYS A 401 1.91 -25.08 16.36
C LYS A 401 3.16 -24.30 15.95
N TRP A 402 4.13 -24.98 15.35
CA TRP A 402 5.40 -24.39 14.92
C TRP A 402 5.20 -23.14 14.05
N TRP A 403 4.24 -23.19 13.12
CA TRP A 403 3.89 -22.08 12.22
C TRP A 403 3.54 -20.76 12.95
N MET A 404 3.06 -20.81 14.20
CA MET A 404 2.68 -19.61 14.97
C MET A 404 3.89 -18.77 15.42
N GLU A 405 5.09 -19.33 15.35
CA GLU A 405 6.35 -18.68 15.74
C GLU A 405 7.05 -17.99 14.55
N ALA A 406 6.54 -18.16 13.33
CA ALA A 406 7.06 -17.52 12.12
C ALA A 406 6.86 -15.98 12.12
N ASP A 407 7.71 -15.26 11.37
CA ASP A 407 7.55 -13.82 11.11
C ASP A 407 6.20 -13.53 10.39
N GLU A 408 5.81 -14.36 9.41
CA GLU A 408 4.54 -14.28 8.65
C GLU A 408 3.72 -15.57 8.85
N PRO A 409 3.03 -15.72 10.00
CA PRO A 409 2.51 -17.01 10.45
C PRO A 409 1.41 -17.58 9.55
N TRP A 410 0.45 -16.77 9.09
CA TRP A 410 -0.65 -17.29 8.28
C TRP A 410 -0.18 -17.73 6.89
N GLN A 411 0.71 -16.96 6.27
CA GLN A 411 1.33 -17.35 5.02
C GLN A 411 2.19 -18.61 5.20
N ALA A 412 2.93 -18.74 6.31
CA ALA A 412 3.72 -19.93 6.61
C ALA A 412 2.82 -21.16 6.75
N LEU A 413 1.68 -21.05 7.45
CA LEU A 413 0.70 -22.12 7.56
C LEU A 413 0.12 -22.52 6.20
N ALA A 414 -0.27 -21.55 5.39
CA ALA A 414 -0.81 -21.79 4.05
C ALA A 414 0.24 -22.49 3.15
N CYS A 415 1.50 -22.10 3.25
CA CYS A 415 2.61 -22.74 2.54
C CYS A 415 2.89 -24.17 3.06
N CYS A 416 2.80 -24.41 4.37
CA CYS A 416 2.87 -25.76 4.95
C CYS A 416 1.78 -26.67 4.37
N MET A 417 0.53 -26.16 4.27
CA MET A 417 -0.58 -26.89 3.67
C MET A 417 -0.35 -27.22 2.19
N GLU A 418 0.27 -26.31 1.43
CA GLU A 418 0.62 -26.54 0.02
C GLU A 418 1.74 -27.58 -0.12
N ILE A 419 2.81 -27.47 0.68
CA ILE A 419 3.91 -28.45 0.69
C ILE A 419 3.40 -29.83 1.07
N ALA A 420 2.57 -29.94 2.11
CA ALA A 420 1.99 -31.21 2.54
C ALA A 420 1.18 -31.89 1.43
N GLN A 421 0.39 -31.13 0.67
CA GLN A 421 -0.36 -31.65 -0.49
C GLN A 421 0.58 -32.08 -1.61
N ALA A 422 1.61 -31.28 -1.92
CA ALA A 422 2.56 -31.58 -2.99
C ALA A 422 3.38 -32.85 -2.70
N VAL A 423 3.88 -33.04 -1.47
CA VAL A 423 4.69 -34.22 -1.11
C VAL A 423 3.87 -35.50 -0.97
N ARG A 424 2.57 -35.38 -0.67
CA ARG A 424 1.63 -36.52 -0.60
C ARG A 424 1.03 -36.89 -1.96
N ALA A 425 1.20 -36.05 -2.97
CA ALA A 425 0.75 -36.36 -4.33
C ALA A 425 1.57 -37.53 -4.92
N PRO A 426 0.98 -38.37 -5.79
CA PRO A 426 1.69 -39.50 -6.40
C PRO A 426 2.97 -39.10 -7.14
N ASN A 427 2.96 -37.90 -7.75
CA ASN A 427 4.12 -37.27 -8.35
C ASN A 427 4.15 -35.79 -7.97
N PRO A 428 5.03 -35.36 -7.05
CA PRO A 428 5.13 -33.97 -6.64
C PRO A 428 5.38 -33.00 -7.80
N ALA A 429 6.10 -33.39 -8.84
CA ALA A 429 6.36 -32.52 -9.99
C ALA A 429 5.10 -32.27 -10.85
N ALA A 430 4.12 -33.18 -10.82
CA ALA A 430 2.86 -33.03 -11.52
C ALA A 430 1.76 -32.36 -10.67
N TYR A 431 2.00 -32.15 -9.37
CA TYR A 431 1.06 -31.45 -8.49
C TYR A 431 0.80 -30.03 -9.01
N VAL A 432 -0.47 -29.70 -9.20
CA VAL A 432 -0.93 -28.39 -9.68
C VAL A 432 -1.02 -27.45 -8.48
N SER A 433 0.00 -26.61 -8.31
CA SER A 433 0.10 -25.66 -7.21
C SER A 433 -0.58 -24.34 -7.56
N HIS A 434 -1.30 -23.79 -6.58
CA HIS A 434 -1.99 -22.49 -6.67
C HIS A 434 -1.31 -21.41 -5.82
N PHE A 435 -0.39 -21.82 -4.95
CA PHE A 435 0.23 -20.96 -3.97
C PHE A 435 1.24 -19.98 -4.63
N PRO A 436 1.11 -18.66 -4.39
CA PRO A 436 2.07 -17.68 -4.91
C PRO A 436 3.40 -17.77 -4.16
N VAL A 437 4.52 -17.76 -4.88
CA VAL A 437 5.87 -17.66 -4.31
C VAL A 437 6.42 -16.27 -4.52
N HIS A 438 6.94 -15.67 -3.44
CA HIS A 438 7.38 -14.28 -3.41
C HIS A 438 8.90 -14.17 -3.55
N GLN A 439 9.37 -13.16 -4.27
CA GLN A 439 10.77 -12.76 -4.38
C GLN A 439 10.89 -11.26 -4.06
N ASP A 440 11.63 -10.92 -3.02
CA ASP A 440 11.73 -9.57 -2.47
C ASP A 440 13.04 -8.88 -2.83
N GLY A 441 12.97 -7.62 -3.24
CA GLY A 441 14.14 -6.78 -3.43
C GLY A 441 14.88 -6.49 -2.11
N SER A 442 16.21 -6.68 -2.10
CA SER A 442 17.07 -6.41 -0.94
C SER A 442 17.24 -4.90 -0.68
N CYS A 443 16.25 -4.29 -0.02
CA CYS A 443 16.17 -2.83 0.19
C CYS A 443 16.13 -2.06 -1.14
N ASN A 444 15.07 -2.29 -1.91
CA ASN A 444 14.95 -1.87 -3.31
C ASN A 444 15.29 -0.39 -3.59
N GLY A 445 14.91 0.54 -2.71
CA GLY A 445 15.31 1.95 -2.87
C GLY A 445 16.83 2.17 -2.94
N LEU A 446 17.62 1.46 -2.12
CA LEU A 446 19.08 1.51 -2.18
C LEU A 446 19.62 0.77 -3.41
N GLN A 447 18.95 -0.29 -3.88
CA GLN A 447 19.30 -0.96 -5.14
C GLN A 447 19.23 0.02 -6.32
N HIS A 448 18.15 0.80 -6.42
CA HIS A 448 18.02 1.83 -7.45
C HIS A 448 19.08 2.93 -7.31
N TYR A 449 19.38 3.41 -6.09
CA TYR A 449 20.43 4.40 -5.92
C TYR A 449 21.83 3.88 -6.27
N ALA A 450 22.17 2.66 -5.85
CA ALA A 450 23.46 2.05 -6.17
C ALA A 450 23.63 1.85 -7.68
N ALA A 451 22.56 1.48 -8.39
CA ALA A 451 22.57 1.36 -9.85
C ALA A 451 22.69 2.72 -10.56
N LEU A 452 21.93 3.74 -10.15
CA LEU A 452 22.03 5.10 -10.70
C LEU A 452 23.44 5.68 -10.51
N GLY A 453 24.01 5.47 -9.33
CA GLY A 453 25.32 6.00 -8.95
C GLY A 453 26.50 5.13 -9.34
N ARG A 454 26.27 3.93 -9.90
CA ARG A 454 27.29 2.88 -10.14
C ARG A 454 28.22 2.69 -8.93
N ASP A 455 27.65 2.65 -7.74
CA ASP A 455 28.38 2.58 -6.46
C ASP A 455 28.69 1.13 -6.08
N SER A 456 29.95 0.71 -6.20
CA SER A 456 30.36 -0.68 -5.97
C SER A 456 30.13 -1.16 -4.53
N VAL A 457 30.38 -0.31 -3.53
CA VAL A 457 30.20 -0.66 -2.11
C VAL A 457 28.72 -0.75 -1.79
N GLY A 458 27.94 0.22 -2.28
CA GLY A 458 26.49 0.20 -2.17
C GLY A 458 25.88 -1.02 -2.86
N ALA A 459 26.31 -1.31 -4.09
CA ALA A 459 25.86 -2.44 -4.89
C ALA A 459 26.12 -3.79 -4.21
N ALA A 460 27.30 -3.99 -3.63
CA ALA A 460 27.60 -5.19 -2.84
C ALA A 460 26.67 -5.30 -1.62
N SER A 461 26.46 -4.20 -0.88
CA SER A 461 25.66 -4.18 0.34
C SER A 461 24.18 -4.54 0.14
N VAL A 462 23.66 -4.37 -1.09
CA VAL A 462 22.25 -4.60 -1.45
C VAL A 462 22.07 -5.64 -2.55
N ASN A 463 23.02 -6.57 -2.65
CA ASN A 463 22.95 -7.77 -3.49
C ASN A 463 22.83 -7.47 -5.00
N LEU A 464 23.40 -6.36 -5.49
CA LEU A 464 23.57 -6.16 -6.94
C LEU A 464 24.79 -6.92 -7.45
N VAL A 465 25.82 -7.07 -6.62
CA VAL A 465 27.00 -7.89 -6.89
C VAL A 465 26.67 -9.36 -6.54
N PRO A 466 26.98 -10.33 -7.41
CA PRO A 466 26.84 -11.75 -7.12
C PRO A 466 27.60 -12.17 -5.87
N SER A 467 26.99 -13.03 -5.06
CA SER A 467 27.53 -13.55 -3.82
C SER A 467 26.88 -14.90 -3.52
N ASP A 468 27.61 -15.81 -2.87
CA ASP A 468 27.11 -17.14 -2.49
C ASP A 468 26.13 -17.07 -1.31
N VAL A 469 26.25 -16.03 -0.49
CA VAL A 469 25.36 -15.72 0.64
C VAL A 469 24.74 -14.33 0.49
N PRO A 470 23.51 -14.11 1.00
CA PRO A 470 22.86 -12.81 0.94
C PRO A 470 23.58 -11.78 1.83
N GLN A 471 23.85 -10.61 1.27
CA GLN A 471 24.34 -9.44 1.99
C GLN A 471 23.17 -8.73 2.68
N ASP A 472 23.38 -8.29 3.93
CA ASP A 472 22.33 -7.71 4.78
C ASP A 472 22.73 -6.31 5.24
N VAL A 473 22.42 -5.29 4.41
CA VAL A 473 22.70 -3.88 4.69
C VAL A 473 22.29 -3.43 6.10
N TYR A 474 21.19 -3.98 6.63
CA TYR A 474 20.70 -3.64 7.96
C TYR A 474 21.65 -4.11 9.07
N SER A 475 22.25 -5.28 8.91
CA SER A 475 23.26 -5.80 9.85
C SER A 475 24.57 -5.04 9.74
N SER A 476 24.99 -4.67 8.52
CA SER A 476 26.18 -3.84 8.31
C SER A 476 26.03 -2.46 8.95
N VAL A 477 24.87 -1.81 8.79
CA VAL A 477 24.58 -0.54 9.47
C VAL A 477 24.53 -0.72 10.98
N ALA A 478 23.90 -1.77 11.50
CA ALA A 478 23.87 -2.04 12.94
C ALA A 478 25.28 -2.21 13.51
N ALA A 479 26.15 -2.95 12.83
CA ALA A 479 27.55 -3.14 13.21
C ALA A 479 28.33 -1.82 13.21
N GLN A 480 28.15 -0.98 12.18
CA GLN A 480 28.78 0.35 12.12
C GLN A 480 28.30 1.25 13.26
N VAL A 481 27.01 1.25 13.57
CA VAL A 481 26.46 2.03 14.69
C VAL A 481 26.99 1.52 16.04
N GLU A 482 27.22 0.22 16.19
CA GLU A 482 27.86 -0.35 17.38
C GLU A 482 29.31 0.11 17.54
N VAL A 483 30.07 0.25 16.45
CA VAL A 483 31.42 0.84 16.48
C VAL A 483 31.37 2.29 16.97
N PHE A 484 30.46 3.12 16.42
CA PHE A 484 30.29 4.50 16.88
C PHE A 484 29.85 4.58 18.35
N ARG A 485 28.95 3.69 18.77
CA ARG A 485 28.50 3.57 20.17
C ARG A 485 29.67 3.27 21.10
N ARG A 486 30.53 2.30 20.75
CA ARG A 486 31.70 1.93 21.57
C ARG A 486 32.65 3.12 21.74
N GLN A 487 32.98 3.81 20.65
CA GLN A 487 33.83 5.01 20.69
C GLN A 487 33.22 6.12 21.57
N ASP A 488 31.91 6.35 21.49
CA ASP A 488 31.22 7.33 22.33
C ASP A 488 31.16 6.90 23.81
N ALA A 489 31.00 5.60 24.08
CA ALA A 489 31.02 5.04 25.42
C ALA A 489 32.39 5.22 26.10
N GLU A 490 33.48 4.97 25.36
CA GLU A 490 34.87 5.23 25.79
C GLU A 490 35.12 6.72 26.08
N ARG A 491 34.49 7.61 25.29
CA ARG A 491 34.49 9.07 25.52
C ARG A 491 33.59 9.52 26.69
N GLY A 492 32.97 8.60 27.42
CA GLY A 492 32.15 8.90 28.59
C GLY A 492 30.70 9.30 28.28
N VAL A 493 30.22 9.12 27.05
CA VAL A 493 28.82 9.43 26.69
C VAL A 493 27.87 8.42 27.33
N GLN A 494 27.08 8.87 28.31
CA GLN A 494 26.22 8.00 29.13
C GLN A 494 25.23 7.16 28.30
N VAL A 495 24.55 7.78 27.33
CA VAL A 495 23.57 7.06 26.49
C VAL A 495 24.22 5.95 25.66
N ALA A 496 25.49 6.12 25.26
CA ALA A 496 26.22 5.12 24.50
C ALA A 496 26.62 3.92 25.37
N LYS A 497 26.89 4.12 26.66
CA LYS A 497 27.12 3.04 27.63
C LYS A 497 25.84 2.23 27.86
N VAL A 498 24.70 2.90 28.08
CA VAL A 498 23.39 2.25 28.28
C VAL A 498 22.94 1.43 27.06
N LEU A 499 23.35 1.83 25.86
CA LEU A 499 23.00 1.16 24.60
C LEU A 499 23.78 -0.12 24.31
N GLU A 500 24.75 -0.50 25.16
CA GLU A 500 25.54 -1.71 24.98
C GLU A 500 24.63 -2.96 24.91
N GLY A 501 24.80 -3.78 23.86
CA GLY A 501 24.01 -4.99 23.65
C GLY A 501 22.61 -4.78 23.04
N PHE A 502 22.12 -3.53 22.93
CA PHE A 502 20.77 -3.25 22.41
C PHE A 502 20.71 -2.88 20.92
N ILE A 503 21.87 -2.68 20.28
CA ILE A 503 21.94 -2.34 18.85
C ILE A 503 21.78 -3.60 18.02
N SER A 504 20.59 -3.78 17.45
CA SER A 504 20.26 -4.94 16.62
C SER A 504 19.72 -4.55 15.25
N ARG A 505 19.77 -5.53 14.31
CA ARG A 505 19.13 -5.42 13.00
C ARG A 505 17.68 -4.93 13.11
N LYS A 506 16.90 -5.48 14.05
CA LYS A 506 15.48 -5.15 14.24
C LYS A 506 15.26 -3.68 14.62
N VAL A 507 16.18 -3.09 15.39
CA VAL A 507 16.10 -1.69 15.83
C VAL A 507 16.35 -0.72 14.67
N VAL A 508 17.34 -0.99 13.80
CA VAL A 508 17.72 -0.08 12.71
C VAL A 508 17.00 -0.33 11.38
N LYS A 509 16.46 -1.54 11.15
CA LYS A 509 15.89 -1.99 9.86
C LYS A 509 14.89 -0.98 9.28
N GLN A 510 13.90 -0.57 10.06
CA GLN A 510 12.84 0.31 9.57
C GLN A 510 13.38 1.68 9.15
N THR A 511 14.32 2.23 9.94
CA THR A 511 14.93 3.53 9.62
C THR A 511 15.79 3.45 8.38
N VAL A 512 16.66 2.44 8.26
CA VAL A 512 17.48 2.23 7.05
C VAL A 512 16.60 2.07 5.80
N MET A 513 15.53 1.28 5.90
CA MET A 513 14.59 1.03 4.80
C MET A 513 13.82 2.29 4.38
N THR A 514 13.55 3.21 5.30
CA THR A 514 12.68 4.38 5.04
C THR A 514 13.43 5.68 4.80
N VAL A 515 14.73 5.76 5.15
CA VAL A 515 15.57 6.95 4.87
C VAL A 515 15.70 7.20 3.37
N VAL A 516 15.85 6.14 2.56
CA VAL A 516 15.85 6.27 1.09
C VAL A 516 14.54 6.80 0.53
N TYR A 517 13.45 6.64 1.28
CA TYR A 517 12.13 7.16 0.96
C TYR A 517 11.82 8.49 1.67
N GLY A 518 12.85 9.23 2.11
CA GLY A 518 12.72 10.61 2.58
C GLY A 518 12.40 10.76 4.06
N VAL A 519 12.50 9.69 4.86
CA VAL A 519 12.37 9.80 6.32
C VAL A 519 13.47 10.70 6.88
N THR A 520 13.05 11.68 7.69
CA THR A 520 13.95 12.60 8.39
C THR A 520 14.42 12.01 9.71
N ARG A 521 15.43 12.63 10.34
CA ARG A 521 15.88 12.25 11.68
C ARG A 521 14.74 12.22 12.70
N TYR A 522 13.73 13.10 12.59
CA TYR A 522 12.57 13.08 13.47
C TYR A 522 11.72 11.82 13.27
N GLY A 523 11.40 11.48 12.02
CA GLY A 523 10.66 10.25 11.70
C GLY A 523 11.43 8.99 12.08
N GLY A 524 12.74 8.94 11.78
CA GLY A 524 13.62 7.83 12.16
C GLY A 524 13.71 7.65 13.68
N ARG A 525 13.80 8.76 14.44
CA ARG A 525 13.78 8.73 15.91
C ARG A 525 12.52 8.04 16.43
N LEU A 526 11.34 8.39 15.90
CA LEU A 526 10.07 7.78 16.31
C LEU A 526 10.01 6.27 15.99
N GLN A 527 10.58 5.85 14.87
CA GLN A 527 10.65 4.43 14.50
C GLN A 527 11.57 3.65 15.46
N ILE A 528 12.76 4.18 15.73
CA ILE A 528 13.71 3.58 16.68
C ILE A 528 13.11 3.57 18.09
N GLU A 529 12.46 4.66 18.51
CA GLU A 529 11.78 4.77 19.79
C GLU A 529 10.74 3.65 19.96
N LYS A 530 9.92 3.40 18.93
CA LYS A 530 8.95 2.30 18.94
C LYS A 530 9.62 0.94 19.17
N ARG A 531 10.74 0.68 18.50
CA ARG A 531 11.49 -0.58 18.65
C ARG A 531 12.16 -0.72 20.02
N LEU A 532 12.70 0.36 20.59
CA LEU A 532 13.29 0.33 21.93
C LEU A 532 12.24 0.08 23.03
N ARG A 533 11.02 0.62 22.88
CA ARG A 533 9.92 0.37 23.82
C ARG A 533 9.42 -1.09 23.83
N GLU A 534 9.74 -1.86 22.79
CA GLU A 534 9.39 -3.29 22.69
C GLU A 534 10.41 -4.17 23.44
N LEU A 535 11.55 -3.63 23.85
CA LEU A 535 12.58 -4.34 24.60
C LEU A 535 12.32 -4.15 26.10
N SER A 536 11.87 -5.21 26.78
CA SER A 536 11.61 -5.20 28.23
C SER A 536 12.85 -4.88 29.06
N ASP A 537 14.00 -5.36 28.59
CA ASP A 537 15.26 -5.31 29.34
C ASP A 537 16.00 -3.98 29.12
N PHE A 538 15.51 -3.14 28.21
CA PHE A 538 16.08 -1.82 27.94
C PHE A 538 15.57 -0.78 28.97
N PRO A 539 16.45 0.04 29.58
CA PRO A 539 16.07 1.11 30.50
C PRO A 539 15.12 2.13 29.87
N GLN A 540 13.84 2.10 30.26
CA GLN A 540 12.77 2.84 29.59
C GLN A 540 12.92 4.37 29.75
N GLU A 541 13.58 4.83 30.80
CA GLU A 541 13.92 6.23 31.05
C GLU A 541 14.89 6.81 30.00
N PHE A 542 15.71 5.98 29.36
CA PHE A 542 16.68 6.40 28.34
C PHE A 542 16.13 6.37 26.91
N VAL A 543 14.92 5.84 26.68
CA VAL A 543 14.33 5.63 25.35
C VAL A 543 14.39 6.87 24.45
N TRP A 544 14.05 8.05 25.00
CA TRP A 544 14.07 9.28 24.21
C TRP A 544 15.50 9.70 23.83
N GLN A 545 16.44 9.66 24.77
CA GLN A 545 17.84 10.02 24.53
C GLN A 545 18.52 9.01 23.59
N ALA A 546 18.26 7.72 23.81
CA ALA A 546 18.80 6.61 23.02
C ALA A 546 18.29 6.64 21.58
N SER A 547 16.98 6.84 21.36
CA SER A 547 16.44 6.97 20.01
C SER A 547 17.01 8.18 19.25
N HIS A 548 17.24 9.30 19.95
CA HIS A 548 17.88 10.49 19.37
C HIS A 548 19.36 10.27 19.02
N TYR A 549 20.10 9.55 19.87
CA TYR A 549 21.47 9.16 19.61
C TYR A 549 21.56 8.20 18.40
N LEU A 550 20.81 7.10 18.45
CA LEU A 550 20.84 6.05 17.42
C LEU A 550 20.45 6.59 16.05
N VAL A 551 19.42 7.44 15.94
CA VAL A 551 19.04 7.98 14.62
C VAL A 551 20.16 8.83 14.02
N ARG A 552 20.94 9.56 14.83
CA ARG A 552 22.09 10.32 14.33
C ARG A 552 23.16 9.37 13.79
N GLN A 553 23.47 8.32 14.53
CA GLN A 553 24.49 7.36 14.14
C GLN A 553 24.09 6.52 12.93
N VAL A 554 22.82 6.11 12.80
CA VAL A 554 22.29 5.44 11.61
C VAL A 554 22.45 6.34 10.37
N PHE A 555 22.11 7.63 10.48
CA PHE A 555 22.28 8.56 9.37
C PHE A 555 23.76 8.78 9.02
N ASN A 556 24.65 8.83 10.01
CA ASN A 556 26.09 8.95 9.76
C ASN A 556 26.64 7.70 9.07
N SER A 557 26.26 6.51 9.53
CA SER A 557 26.63 5.23 8.90
C SER A 557 26.16 5.15 7.45
N LEU A 558 24.91 5.53 7.16
CA LEU A 558 24.42 5.56 5.78
C LEU A 558 25.16 6.59 4.91
N GLN A 559 25.60 7.71 5.49
CA GLN A 559 26.37 8.73 4.78
C GLN A 559 27.77 8.26 4.40
N GLU A 560 28.41 7.46 5.27
CA GLU A 560 29.73 6.87 5.00
C GLU A 560 29.63 5.72 3.99
N MET A 561 28.63 4.84 4.15
CA MET A 561 28.48 3.66 3.30
C MET A 561 27.97 3.97 1.88
N PHE A 562 27.18 5.04 1.69
CA PHE A 562 26.47 5.31 0.44
C PHE A 562 26.72 6.74 -0.07
N SER A 563 27.99 7.08 -0.31
CA SER A 563 28.41 8.42 -0.72
C SER A 563 27.79 8.87 -2.06
N SER A 564 27.73 7.98 -3.06
CA SER A 564 27.11 8.26 -4.37
C SER A 564 25.59 8.46 -4.25
N THR A 565 24.92 7.61 -3.47
CA THR A 565 23.49 7.76 -3.15
C THR A 565 23.20 9.14 -2.55
N ARG A 566 24.04 9.58 -1.60
CA ARG A 566 23.92 10.90 -0.97
C ARG A 566 24.12 12.03 -1.97
N ALA A 567 25.08 11.91 -2.89
CA ALA A 567 25.32 12.90 -3.93
C ALA A 567 24.09 13.07 -4.83
N ILE A 568 23.47 11.97 -5.26
CA ILE A 568 22.24 11.97 -6.06
C ILE A 568 21.07 12.57 -5.27
N GLN A 569 20.87 12.15 -4.02
CA GLN A 569 19.82 12.71 -3.16
C GLN A 569 19.96 14.22 -2.97
N ARG A 570 21.20 14.70 -2.78
CA ARG A 570 21.49 16.13 -2.64
C ARG A 570 21.20 16.87 -3.94
N TRP A 571 21.64 16.35 -5.08
CA TRP A 571 21.38 16.92 -6.41
C TRP A 571 19.86 17.05 -6.64
N LEU A 572 19.10 15.97 -6.47
CA LEU A 572 17.64 15.99 -6.59
C LEU A 572 16.99 17.00 -5.63
N THR A 573 17.35 16.97 -4.34
CA THR A 573 16.79 17.88 -3.33
C THR A 573 17.04 19.35 -3.67
N GLU A 574 18.24 19.67 -4.13
CA GLU A 574 18.63 21.04 -4.48
C GLU A 574 17.98 21.50 -5.80
N SER A 575 17.87 20.64 -6.81
CA SER A 575 17.07 20.87 -8.03
C SER A 575 15.65 21.27 -7.66
N ALA A 576 14.96 20.42 -6.91
CA ALA A 576 13.57 20.61 -6.52
C ALA A 576 13.37 21.87 -5.68
N ARG A 577 14.33 22.21 -4.81
CA ARG A 577 14.31 23.46 -4.03
C ARG A 577 14.35 24.68 -4.94
N LEU A 578 15.21 24.69 -5.95
CA LEU A 578 15.34 25.82 -6.88
C LEU A 578 14.13 25.94 -7.81
N ILE A 579 13.63 24.82 -8.36
CA ILE A 579 12.40 24.77 -9.18
C ILE A 579 11.19 25.27 -8.38
N ALA A 580 10.99 24.78 -7.15
CA ALA A 580 9.85 25.22 -6.34
C ALA A 580 9.97 26.69 -5.91
N ARG A 581 11.18 27.25 -5.80
CA ARG A 581 11.40 28.69 -5.53
C ARG A 581 11.03 29.58 -6.71
N SER A 582 11.17 29.10 -7.95
CA SER A 582 10.68 29.81 -9.14
C SER A 582 9.15 29.73 -9.30
N GLY A 583 8.46 29.08 -8.36
CA GLY A 583 7.00 29.01 -8.31
C GLY A 583 6.39 27.89 -9.14
N LEU A 584 7.18 26.91 -9.58
CA LEU A 584 6.71 25.77 -10.37
C LEU A 584 6.83 24.46 -9.58
N ALA A 585 5.89 23.53 -9.76
CA ALA A 585 5.98 22.19 -9.21
C ALA A 585 7.00 21.35 -9.97
N VAL A 586 7.61 20.36 -9.32
CA VAL A 586 8.55 19.45 -9.96
C VAL A 586 7.78 18.42 -10.79
N GLU A 587 8.16 18.33 -12.07
CA GLU A 587 7.63 17.42 -13.09
C GLU A 587 8.80 16.61 -13.67
N TRP A 588 8.57 15.36 -14.02
CA TRP A 588 9.49 14.53 -14.80
C TRP A 588 8.73 13.44 -15.55
N VAL A 589 9.39 12.78 -16.49
CA VAL A 589 8.84 11.63 -17.21
C VAL A 589 9.63 10.38 -16.81
N THR A 590 8.94 9.28 -16.52
CA THR A 590 9.60 8.01 -16.21
C THR A 590 10.26 7.42 -17.47
N PRO A 591 11.21 6.48 -17.34
CA PRO A 591 11.75 5.74 -18.48
C PRO A 591 10.71 4.92 -19.28
N LEU A 592 9.47 4.79 -18.76
CA LEU A 592 8.32 4.18 -19.44
C LEU A 592 7.36 5.20 -20.06
N GLY A 593 7.72 6.48 -20.14
CA GLY A 593 6.88 7.51 -20.77
C GLY A 593 5.80 8.12 -19.88
N ILE A 594 5.62 7.63 -18.64
CA ILE A 594 4.62 8.14 -17.70
C ILE A 594 5.02 9.54 -17.20
N PRO A 595 4.21 10.61 -17.43
CA PRO A 595 4.46 11.92 -16.85
C PRO A 595 4.09 11.93 -15.37
N ILE A 596 4.98 12.47 -14.54
CA ILE A 596 4.85 12.56 -13.09
C ILE A 596 4.93 14.02 -12.65
N ILE A 597 4.07 14.41 -11.73
CA ILE A 597 4.08 15.72 -11.09
C ILE A 597 3.90 15.60 -9.59
N GLN A 598 4.64 16.40 -8.81
CA GLN A 598 4.42 16.49 -7.37
C GLN A 598 3.23 17.41 -7.03
N PRO A 599 2.16 16.91 -6.39
CA PRO A 599 0.95 17.69 -6.11
C PRO A 599 1.10 18.63 -4.89
N TYR A 600 2.32 18.94 -4.47
CA TYR A 600 2.57 19.62 -3.21
C TYR A 600 2.47 21.13 -3.37
N HIS A 601 1.25 21.65 -3.21
CA HIS A 601 0.94 23.08 -3.22
C HIS A 601 0.57 23.59 -1.82
N HIS A 602 0.53 24.91 -1.66
CA HIS A 602 -0.04 25.53 -0.48
C HIS A 602 -1.56 25.54 -0.58
N ASP A 603 -2.22 24.88 0.38
CA ASP A 603 -3.69 24.77 0.43
C ASP A 603 -4.39 26.12 0.25
N SER A 604 -5.35 26.19 -0.67
CA SER A 604 -6.36 27.25 -0.68
C SER A 604 -7.60 26.77 0.03
N LYS A 605 -8.16 27.63 0.89
CA LYS A 605 -9.41 27.34 1.58
C LYS A 605 -10.56 27.71 0.66
N VAL A 606 -11.37 26.73 0.32
CA VAL A 606 -12.67 26.94 -0.33
C VAL A 606 -13.73 26.78 0.75
N SER A 607 -14.60 27.78 0.88
CA SER A 607 -15.69 27.77 1.85
C SER A 607 -17.03 27.70 1.14
N ILE A 608 -17.84 26.72 1.52
CA ILE A 608 -19.23 26.56 1.09
C ILE A 608 -20.12 26.97 2.26
N SER A 609 -20.72 28.15 2.15
CA SER A 609 -21.57 28.75 3.18
C SER A 609 -22.98 28.15 3.22
N GLY A 610 -23.74 28.48 4.27
CA GLY A 610 -25.15 28.12 4.44
C GLY A 610 -25.40 26.77 5.12
N GLY A 611 -26.66 26.37 5.25
CA GLY A 611 -27.05 25.03 5.74
C GLY A 611 -26.76 24.77 7.23
N ILE A 612 -26.57 23.49 7.60
CA ILE A 612 -26.27 23.05 8.98
C ILE A 612 -24.89 23.56 9.44
N GLN A 613 -23.94 23.68 8.51
CA GLN A 613 -22.60 24.19 8.78
C GLN A 613 -21.97 24.78 7.51
N SER A 614 -21.26 25.89 7.64
CA SER A 614 -20.32 26.34 6.61
C SER A 614 -19.14 25.36 6.52
N LEU A 615 -19.01 24.67 5.39
CA LEU A 615 -17.95 23.70 5.17
C LEU A 615 -16.75 24.39 4.55
N THR A 616 -15.60 24.31 5.20
CA THR A 616 -14.32 24.74 4.62
C THR A 616 -13.49 23.51 4.32
N PHE A 617 -13.11 23.36 3.05
CA PHE A 617 -12.15 22.33 2.65
C PHE A 617 -10.94 22.96 1.99
N CYS A 618 -9.81 22.28 2.12
CA CYS A 618 -8.60 22.63 1.42
C CYS A 618 -8.71 22.06 0.01
N SER A 619 -8.79 22.93 -0.98
CA SER A 619 -8.56 22.51 -2.36
C SER A 619 -7.06 22.66 -2.62
N SER A 620 -6.40 21.63 -3.13
CA SER A 620 -5.11 21.76 -3.80
C SER A 620 -5.40 22.01 -5.27
N GLY A 621 -5.81 23.23 -5.60
CA GLY A 621 -5.98 23.65 -6.99
C GLY A 621 -4.60 23.81 -7.61
N ASP A 622 -4.03 22.71 -8.08
CA ASP A 622 -2.60 22.58 -8.37
C ASP A 622 -2.06 23.62 -9.38
N THR A 623 -2.89 24.13 -10.29
CA THR A 623 -2.45 25.11 -11.29
C THR A 623 -2.36 26.56 -10.82
N ASN A 624 -3.09 26.96 -9.77
CA ASN A 624 -3.17 28.37 -9.34
C ASN A 624 -2.46 28.65 -8.01
N GLN A 625 -2.00 27.60 -7.33
CA GLN A 625 -1.38 27.71 -6.01
C GLN A 625 0.14 27.69 -6.09
N LYS A 626 0.78 28.41 -5.17
CA LYS A 626 2.23 28.36 -5.06
C LYS A 626 2.68 26.98 -4.57
N PRO A 627 3.70 26.36 -5.18
CA PRO A 627 4.26 25.10 -4.69
C PRO A 627 4.80 25.22 -3.28
N ASN A 628 4.56 24.20 -2.45
CA ASN A 628 5.15 24.10 -1.12
C ASN A 628 6.61 23.63 -1.26
N THR A 629 7.54 24.58 -1.24
CA THR A 629 8.98 24.32 -1.45
C THR A 629 9.55 23.25 -0.53
N LEU A 630 9.09 23.17 0.73
CA LEU A 630 9.60 22.18 1.69
C LEU A 630 9.15 20.76 1.31
N LYS A 631 7.88 20.58 0.94
CA LYS A 631 7.35 19.28 0.51
C LYS A 631 7.90 18.86 -0.85
N GLN A 632 8.02 19.79 -1.80
CA GLN A 632 8.62 19.54 -3.13
C GLN A 632 10.05 19.02 -2.98
N LYS A 633 10.93 19.77 -2.31
CA LYS A 633 12.34 19.37 -2.16
C LYS A 633 12.54 18.05 -1.40
N ASN A 634 11.79 17.84 -0.31
CA ASN A 634 11.95 16.63 0.52
C ASN A 634 11.30 15.41 -0.14
N GLY A 635 10.27 15.62 -0.96
CA GLY A 635 9.53 14.55 -1.62
C GLY A 635 10.12 14.15 -2.97
N PHE A 636 10.96 14.97 -3.61
CA PHE A 636 11.43 14.66 -4.97
C PHE A 636 12.35 13.43 -5.04
N PRO A 637 13.42 13.32 -4.23
CA PRO A 637 14.24 12.10 -4.22
C PRO A 637 13.44 10.80 -4.02
N PRO A 638 12.57 10.68 -3.00
CA PRO A 638 11.83 9.43 -2.80
C PRO A 638 10.78 9.18 -3.88
N ASN A 639 10.08 10.21 -4.37
CA ASN A 639 9.11 10.03 -5.44
C ASN A 639 9.77 9.61 -6.76
N PHE A 640 10.97 10.13 -7.05
CA PHE A 640 11.74 9.75 -8.23
C PHE A 640 12.15 8.28 -8.17
N ILE A 641 12.70 7.83 -7.04
CA ILE A 641 13.04 6.41 -6.84
C ILE A 641 11.78 5.53 -6.91
N HIS A 642 10.64 5.98 -6.35
CA HIS A 642 9.37 5.28 -6.50
C HIS A 642 8.92 5.15 -7.96
N SER A 643 9.18 6.15 -8.79
CA SER A 643 8.85 6.03 -10.21
C SER A 643 9.75 5.04 -10.95
N LEU A 644 11.00 4.85 -10.50
CA LEU A 644 11.91 3.83 -11.04
C LEU A 644 11.57 2.43 -10.55
N ASP A 645 11.18 2.27 -9.28
CA ASP A 645 10.72 0.98 -8.74
C ASP A 645 9.48 0.48 -9.48
N SER A 646 8.54 1.38 -9.75
CA SER A 646 7.35 1.06 -10.54
C SER A 646 7.71 0.74 -11.99
N SER A 647 8.62 1.50 -12.61
CA SER A 647 9.08 1.24 -13.98
C SER A 647 9.72 -0.16 -14.10
N HIS A 648 10.54 -0.55 -13.13
CA HIS A 648 11.15 -1.88 -13.08
C HIS A 648 10.10 -2.99 -12.91
N MET A 649 9.13 -2.79 -12.01
CA MET A 649 8.03 -3.72 -11.79
C MET A 649 7.18 -3.90 -13.06
N MET A 650 6.76 -2.80 -13.71
CA MET A 650 5.97 -2.83 -14.94
C MET A 650 6.72 -3.52 -16.09
N LEU A 651 8.00 -3.21 -16.29
CA LEU A 651 8.84 -3.90 -17.27
C LEU A 651 8.91 -5.40 -17.01
N THR A 652 9.08 -5.80 -15.74
CA THR A 652 9.16 -7.20 -15.33
C THR A 652 7.83 -7.90 -15.60
N ALA A 653 6.70 -7.28 -15.24
CA ALA A 653 5.35 -7.78 -15.49
C ALA A 653 5.14 -8.08 -16.98
N LEU A 654 5.37 -7.08 -17.84
CA LEU A 654 5.15 -7.20 -19.29
C LEU A 654 5.99 -8.31 -19.92
N HIS A 655 7.26 -8.45 -19.52
CA HIS A 655 8.14 -9.48 -20.06
C HIS A 655 7.84 -10.87 -19.49
N CYS A 656 7.35 -10.96 -18.24
CA CYS A 656 6.82 -12.21 -17.69
C CYS A 656 5.57 -12.66 -18.44
N TYR A 657 4.68 -11.73 -18.80
CA TYR A 657 3.47 -12.04 -19.58
C TYR A 657 3.81 -12.64 -20.94
N ARG A 658 4.81 -12.07 -21.64
CA ARG A 658 5.30 -12.60 -22.93
C ARG A 658 5.84 -14.03 -22.83
N LYS A 659 6.30 -14.44 -21.65
CA LYS A 659 6.76 -15.80 -21.35
C LYS A 659 5.66 -16.71 -20.77
N GLY A 660 4.41 -16.21 -20.68
CA GLY A 660 3.27 -16.98 -20.18
C GLY A 660 3.26 -17.18 -18.65
N LEU A 661 3.83 -16.24 -17.89
CA LEU A 661 3.82 -16.28 -16.43
C LEU A 661 2.64 -15.48 -15.87
N THR A 662 2.02 -16.01 -14.82
CA THR A 662 1.22 -15.20 -13.90
C THR A 662 2.17 -14.35 -13.05
N PHE A 663 1.96 -13.03 -13.05
CA PHE A 663 2.77 -12.09 -12.29
C PHE A 663 1.87 -11.12 -11.55
N VAL A 664 2.11 -10.96 -10.25
CA VAL A 664 1.55 -9.88 -9.44
C VAL A 664 2.65 -9.29 -8.57
N SER A 665 2.43 -8.09 -8.05
CA SER A 665 3.41 -7.42 -7.20
C SER A 665 2.77 -6.75 -5.98
N VAL A 666 3.56 -6.69 -4.92
CA VAL A 666 3.38 -5.76 -3.80
C VAL A 666 4.59 -4.82 -3.85
N HIS A 667 4.53 -3.85 -4.76
CA HIS A 667 5.63 -2.94 -5.05
C HIS A 667 6.92 -3.69 -5.44
N ASP A 668 7.89 -3.80 -4.54
CA ASP A 668 9.20 -4.44 -4.70
C ASP A 668 9.23 -5.93 -4.31
N CYS A 669 8.05 -6.52 -4.09
CA CYS A 669 7.83 -7.94 -3.84
C CYS A 669 7.11 -8.55 -5.04
N PHE A 670 7.77 -9.44 -5.78
CA PHE A 670 7.24 -10.02 -7.03
C PHE A 670 6.77 -11.46 -6.82
N TRP A 671 5.56 -11.77 -7.26
CA TRP A 671 4.93 -13.08 -7.03
C TRP A 671 4.62 -13.78 -8.35
N THR A 672 4.86 -15.08 -8.37
CA THR A 672 4.50 -15.98 -9.48
C THR A 672 4.26 -17.39 -8.95
N HIS A 673 3.89 -18.35 -9.80
CA HIS A 673 3.80 -19.76 -9.41
C HIS A 673 5.18 -20.32 -9.09
N ALA A 674 5.26 -21.27 -8.16
CA ALA A 674 6.53 -21.90 -7.77
C ALA A 674 7.33 -22.49 -8.95
N ALA A 675 6.63 -22.95 -10.00
CA ALA A 675 7.23 -23.49 -11.23
C ALA A 675 8.02 -22.44 -12.04
N ASP A 676 7.67 -21.16 -11.90
CA ASP A 676 8.12 -20.08 -12.78
C ASP A 676 9.12 -19.12 -12.12
N VAL A 677 9.44 -19.32 -10.83
CA VAL A 677 10.27 -18.39 -10.04
C VAL A 677 11.62 -18.13 -10.69
N ALA A 678 12.27 -19.16 -11.23
CA ALA A 678 13.55 -19.01 -11.92
C ALA A 678 13.46 -18.09 -13.15
N VAL A 679 12.40 -18.25 -13.95
CA VAL A 679 12.15 -17.44 -15.14
C VAL A 679 11.81 -15.99 -14.77
N MET A 680 10.96 -15.80 -13.75
CA MET A 680 10.64 -14.47 -13.23
C MET A 680 11.90 -13.75 -12.72
N ASN A 681 12.76 -14.45 -11.97
CA ASN A 681 13.99 -13.88 -11.44
C ASN A 681 14.99 -13.50 -12.54
N GLN A 682 15.09 -14.31 -13.61
CA GLN A 682 15.87 -13.95 -14.80
C GLN A 682 15.34 -12.66 -15.43
N VAL A 683 14.03 -12.60 -15.70
CA VAL A 683 13.38 -11.42 -16.30
C VAL A 683 13.57 -10.18 -15.42
N CYS A 684 13.39 -10.33 -14.10
CA CYS A 684 13.55 -9.24 -13.13
C CYS A 684 14.95 -8.61 -13.21
N ARG A 685 16.01 -9.44 -13.20
CA ARG A 685 17.39 -8.96 -13.33
C ARG A 685 17.65 -8.32 -14.70
N GLU A 686 17.20 -8.96 -15.78
CA GLU A 686 17.35 -8.44 -17.14
C GLU A 686 16.70 -7.06 -17.29
N GLN A 687 15.47 -6.89 -16.79
CA GLN A 687 14.76 -5.61 -16.90
C GLN A 687 15.37 -4.54 -15.99
N PHE A 688 15.90 -4.90 -14.81
CA PHE A 688 16.63 -3.96 -13.96
C PHE A 688 17.89 -3.42 -14.66
N VAL A 689 18.68 -4.33 -15.25
CA VAL A 689 19.88 -3.93 -16.02
C VAL A 689 19.50 -3.08 -17.22
N ARG A 690 18.48 -3.47 -17.99
CA ARG A 690 18.02 -2.67 -19.15
C ARG A 690 17.55 -1.27 -18.74
N LEU A 691 16.83 -1.15 -17.63
CA LEU A 691 16.36 0.14 -17.11
C LEU A 691 17.56 1.05 -16.76
N HIS A 692 18.47 0.59 -15.90
CA HIS A 692 19.61 1.38 -15.41
C HIS A 692 20.80 1.46 -16.37
N SER A 693 20.72 0.80 -17.52
CA SER A 693 21.64 1.01 -18.65
C SER A 693 21.32 2.29 -19.43
N GLN A 694 20.10 2.81 -19.30
CA GLN A 694 19.74 4.11 -19.84
C GLN A 694 20.40 5.23 -19.03
N PRO A 695 20.71 6.38 -19.64
CA PRO A 695 21.33 7.51 -18.95
C PRO A 695 20.30 8.32 -18.13
N ILE A 696 19.57 7.66 -17.23
CA ILE A 696 18.40 8.17 -16.50
C ILE A 696 18.63 9.55 -15.88
N LEU A 697 19.75 9.76 -15.16
CA LEU A 697 20.02 11.05 -14.51
C LEU A 697 20.33 12.17 -15.53
N HIS A 698 20.95 11.83 -16.66
CA HIS A 698 21.20 12.79 -17.73
C HIS A 698 19.92 13.11 -18.50
N ASP A 699 19.06 12.13 -18.77
CA ASP A 699 17.76 12.35 -19.39
C ASP A 699 16.86 13.21 -18.51
N LEU A 700 16.83 12.93 -17.20
CA LEU A 700 16.16 13.78 -16.23
C LEU A 700 16.75 15.20 -16.23
N SER A 701 18.07 15.35 -16.20
CA SER A 701 18.73 16.66 -16.25
C SER A 701 18.33 17.45 -17.50
N ARG A 702 18.40 16.83 -18.68
CA ARG A 702 17.97 17.44 -19.96
C ARG A 702 16.52 17.86 -19.93
N PHE A 703 15.63 16.98 -19.47
CA PHE A 703 14.20 17.28 -19.33
C PHE A 703 13.97 18.48 -18.41
N LEU A 704 14.61 18.53 -17.23
CA LEU A 704 14.45 19.62 -16.28
C LEU A 704 15.00 20.94 -16.84
N VAL A 705 16.12 20.92 -17.56
CA VAL A 705 16.67 22.13 -18.22
C VAL A 705 15.69 22.62 -19.29
N GLU A 706 15.22 21.72 -20.16
CA GLU A 706 14.28 22.09 -21.21
C GLU A 706 13.00 22.70 -20.63
N ARG A 707 12.42 22.04 -19.62
CA ARG A 707 11.15 22.40 -18.99
C ARG A 707 11.20 23.70 -18.19
N TYR A 708 12.29 23.97 -17.47
CA TYR A 708 12.38 25.05 -16.49
C TYR A 708 13.32 26.20 -16.88
N CYS A 709 14.23 26.01 -17.84
CA CYS A 709 15.22 27.03 -18.23
C CYS A 709 14.96 27.64 -19.63
N SER A 710 14.14 27.03 -20.50
CA SER A 710 14.00 27.44 -21.92
C SER A 710 12.94 28.53 -22.20
N GLY A 711 12.36 29.16 -21.17
CA GLY A 711 11.30 30.16 -21.33
C GLY A 711 11.78 31.62 -21.33
N PRO A 712 10.92 32.61 -21.66
CA PRO A 712 11.26 34.05 -21.69
C PRO A 712 11.66 34.65 -20.33
N ARG A 713 11.63 33.86 -19.25
CA ARG A 713 12.14 34.19 -17.91
C ARG A 713 13.63 33.82 -17.73
N SER A 714 14.30 33.36 -18.78
CA SER A 714 15.66 32.79 -18.78
C SER A 714 16.79 33.78 -18.45
N THR A 715 16.54 35.08 -18.48
CA THR A 715 17.55 36.14 -18.21
C THR A 715 17.77 36.42 -16.72
N ASN A 716 17.03 35.76 -15.82
CA ASN A 716 17.18 35.96 -14.38
C ASN A 716 18.34 35.14 -13.81
N ALA A 717 19.17 35.74 -12.94
CA ALA A 717 20.28 35.07 -12.24
C ALA A 717 19.87 33.78 -11.49
N GLN A 718 18.60 33.67 -11.09
CA GLN A 718 18.04 32.46 -10.48
C GLN A 718 17.93 31.28 -11.47
N VAL A 719 17.64 31.55 -12.74
CA VAL A 719 17.54 30.51 -13.79
C VAL A 719 18.94 30.03 -14.17
N ALA A 720 19.93 30.92 -14.26
CA ALA A 720 21.32 30.53 -14.47
C ALA A 720 21.83 29.60 -13.35
N LYS A 721 21.55 29.93 -12.09
CA LYS A 721 21.88 29.07 -10.94
C LYS A 721 21.16 27.73 -10.96
N LEU A 722 19.89 27.71 -11.38
CA LEU A 722 19.14 26.46 -11.56
C LEU A 722 19.79 25.62 -12.66
N GLN A 723 20.08 26.20 -13.81
CA GLN A 723 20.70 25.52 -14.94
C GLN A 723 22.08 24.93 -14.56
N GLU A 724 22.93 25.69 -13.88
CA GLU A 724 24.21 25.21 -13.35
C GLU A 724 24.02 23.99 -12.45
N MET A 725 23.05 24.05 -11.53
CA MET A 725 22.72 22.92 -10.67
C MET A 725 22.28 21.71 -11.51
N LEU A 726 21.30 21.90 -12.41
CA LEU A 726 20.72 20.80 -13.20
C LEU A 726 21.78 20.12 -14.08
N LEU A 727 22.73 20.87 -14.63
CA LEU A 727 23.84 20.35 -15.43
C LEU A 727 24.93 19.66 -14.58
N SER A 728 25.00 19.94 -13.27
CA SER A 728 25.94 19.31 -12.33
C SER A 728 25.53 17.88 -11.91
N VAL A 729 25.21 17.03 -12.89
CA VAL A 729 24.82 15.64 -12.66
C VAL A 729 25.94 14.90 -11.91
N PRO A 730 25.65 14.18 -10.81
CA PRO A 730 26.66 13.44 -10.06
C PRO A 730 27.38 12.42 -10.94
N LYS A 731 28.71 12.34 -10.79
CA LYS A 731 29.53 11.35 -11.51
C LYS A 731 29.19 9.95 -11.05
N THR A 732 29.13 9.01 -11.99
CA THR A 732 28.95 7.59 -11.73
C THR A 732 30.25 6.97 -11.19
N GLY A 733 30.12 5.95 -10.36
CA GLY A 733 31.22 5.10 -9.92
C GLY A 733 31.57 4.01 -10.94
N THR A 734 32.22 2.95 -10.47
CA THR A 734 32.82 1.89 -11.31
C THR A 734 32.05 0.57 -11.32
N PHE A 735 30.89 0.49 -10.66
CA PHE A 735 30.11 -0.74 -10.62
C PHE A 735 29.60 -1.13 -12.02
N ASP A 736 29.92 -2.35 -12.42
CA ASP A 736 29.39 -2.95 -13.64
C ASP A 736 27.99 -3.52 -13.39
N LEU A 737 27.00 -2.95 -14.07
CA LEU A 737 25.59 -3.28 -13.90
C LEU A 737 25.25 -4.67 -14.44
N ASP A 738 26.01 -5.21 -15.39
CA ASP A 738 25.75 -6.54 -15.94
C ASP A 738 25.91 -7.65 -14.90
N GLN A 739 26.68 -7.41 -13.84
CA GLN A 739 26.81 -8.33 -12.71
C GLN A 739 25.47 -8.68 -12.04
N VAL A 740 24.48 -7.78 -12.10
CA VAL A 740 23.14 -8.02 -11.51
C VAL A 740 22.46 -9.24 -12.12
N LYS A 741 22.70 -9.54 -13.41
CA LYS A 741 22.14 -10.73 -14.10
C LYS A 741 22.53 -12.04 -13.43
N HIS A 742 23.67 -12.06 -12.74
CA HIS A 742 24.21 -13.24 -12.06
C HIS A 742 23.99 -13.22 -10.54
N SER A 743 23.33 -12.18 -10.00
CA SER A 743 23.15 -12.05 -8.55
C SER A 743 21.92 -12.81 -8.05
N THR A 744 22.16 -13.94 -7.39
CA THR A 744 21.12 -14.79 -6.80
C THR A 744 20.22 -14.02 -5.83
N TYR A 745 20.80 -13.22 -4.92
CA TYR A 745 20.08 -12.56 -3.82
C TYR A 745 19.61 -11.13 -4.13
N PHE A 746 19.70 -10.70 -5.40
CA PHE A 746 19.15 -9.41 -5.84
C PHE A 746 17.66 -9.29 -5.47
N PHE A 747 16.88 -10.31 -5.86
CA PHE A 747 15.51 -10.60 -5.46
C PHE A 747 15.46 -12.07 -5.02
N SER A 748 15.12 -12.35 -3.75
CA SER A 748 15.18 -13.73 -3.19
C SER A 748 14.21 -14.00 -2.06
#